data_AF-A0A977KWP8-F1
#
_entry.id   AF-A0A977KWP8-F1
#
_cell.length_a   1.000
_cell.length_b   1.000
_cell.length_c   1.000
_cell.angle_alpha   90.00
_cell.angle_beta   90.00
_cell.angle_gamma   90.00
#
_symmetry.space_group_name_H-M   'P 1'
#
loop_
_entity.id
_entity.type
_entity.pdbx_description
1 polymer ?
#
loop_
_entity_poly.entity_id
_entity_poly.type
_entity_poly.pdbx_seq_one_letter_code
_entity_poly.pdbx_strand_id
1 'polypeptide(L)'
;MLELDLRNNQLSKLPDISHLQNLSGLDLSYNQLRELPDISHLQNLSRLDLSYNQLSKLPDSISLLKNLSGIGLRNNQLSKLPDSISLLKNLSRLDLANNKLSELPDSIGNLQNLLRLDLSSNQLRELPDSIGNLQNLLMVHSTNNQLRKLPNSIGNLQNLLRLDLSSNQLSKLPDSFSRLQNLSELDLSDNPLVNPPIEIAYRGIEAIRQYFRDKAEEGEDRLYEAKLIIIGEGGAGKTTLARKILDANSSMPKAEETTKGIDVLEWHFSMENDQDFRVNIWDFGGQAIYHATHQFFLTKRSLYLLVVDSRKEHPHLDYWLNIVELFSENSPLLIVKNELGDRPVKIDEAQLKGRFENLKESLPTNLGNPQGGSGLELIKKAIIYHISQLSHIGNSLPKTWIKVREKLEEDERNYISLDQYLQICDQNGFKFKQESVTDGRLVLSQYFHDLGSILHFQEDQTSPLYKTVILKPKWGTDAAYKVLDNNQVKQNLGKFTTIELKQIWQDAEYKDMQSELLELMLKFKLCYPLPNAKNTYIAPQLLDANQPEYSWNDSDNLLLNYEYNFMPRGILTRFIVEMHKYIDEPNVWLTGVLLKRDDTWAEVTETYDRREIKIRLSGKNKRDFLAVITHQLDEIHDSFKQLKVKKLIPCNCDVCKDSQNPHFYKFDQLRKFVNNNIPDTRCDESLLIVNVLSLIDDVFGRDNFFRQEQNRENPGIIVYGDVHGDIKMQNPQQGDIHEEIQVVNHQPIIVNPPENPKPLKVKSAWANGSFYLFVFVVVVAGIGFLGKQLDFIVLCVVIIAGVLFVPLIGALQLKQDDRLKDESFLALMKMVIGSLPLIGNPLRGILNPQKEDKN
;
A
#
# COMPACT_ATOMS: atom_id res chain seq x y z
N MET A 1 -20.64 -48.90 -6.42
CA MET A 1 -19.74 -47.90 -5.84
C MET A 1 -19.83 -46.66 -6.72
N LEU A 2 -20.26 -45.53 -6.17
CA LEU A 2 -20.38 -44.27 -6.93
C LEU A 2 -19.08 -43.47 -6.86
N GLU A 3 -18.34 -43.57 -5.76
CA GLU A 3 -17.06 -42.88 -5.58
C GLU A 3 -15.99 -43.84 -5.08
N LEU A 4 -14.77 -43.68 -5.59
CA LEU A 4 -13.60 -44.46 -5.22
C LEU A 4 -12.49 -43.46 -4.87
N ASP A 5 -12.14 -43.43 -3.58
CA ASP A 5 -11.05 -42.64 -3.06
C ASP A 5 -9.83 -43.55 -2.82
N LEU A 6 -8.78 -43.31 -3.59
CA LEU A 6 -7.48 -43.96 -3.52
C LEU A 6 -6.36 -42.94 -3.25
N ARG A 7 -6.68 -41.82 -2.59
CA ARG A 7 -5.69 -40.80 -2.25
C ARG A 7 -4.62 -41.30 -1.27
N ASN A 8 -3.39 -40.78 -1.40
CA ASN A 8 -2.29 -41.03 -0.46
C ASN A 8 -1.94 -42.52 -0.23
N ASN A 9 -1.95 -43.32 -1.30
CA ASN A 9 -1.70 -44.77 -1.23
C ASN A 9 -0.35 -45.19 -1.84
N GLN A 10 0.52 -44.24 -2.19
CA GLN A 10 1.82 -44.50 -2.82
C GLN A 10 1.72 -45.33 -4.12
N LEU A 11 0.58 -45.25 -4.82
CA LEU A 11 0.32 -46.04 -6.01
C LEU A 11 1.24 -45.60 -7.15
N SER A 12 2.02 -46.53 -7.68
CA SER A 12 2.79 -46.33 -8.93
C SER A 12 2.05 -46.83 -10.18
N LYS A 13 1.01 -47.65 -9.98
CA LYS A 13 0.07 -48.15 -10.98
C LYS A 13 -1.33 -48.22 -10.39
N LEU A 14 -2.35 -48.07 -11.22
CA LEU A 14 -3.74 -48.23 -10.81
C LEU A 14 -4.07 -49.71 -10.63
N PRO A 15 -4.78 -50.13 -9.56
CA PRO A 15 -5.35 -51.47 -9.46
C PRO A 15 -6.41 -51.69 -10.55
N ASP A 16 -6.73 -52.95 -10.84
CA ASP A 16 -7.79 -53.27 -11.80
C ASP A 16 -9.15 -52.77 -11.30
N ILE A 17 -9.69 -51.76 -11.99
CA ILE A 17 -11.00 -51.18 -11.75
C ILE A 17 -11.94 -51.34 -12.95
N SER A 18 -11.67 -52.29 -13.84
CA SER A 18 -12.46 -52.58 -15.05
C SER A 18 -13.94 -52.88 -14.76
N HIS A 19 -14.22 -53.48 -13.59
CA HIS A 19 -15.57 -53.84 -13.17
C HIS A 19 -16.38 -52.69 -12.57
N LEU A 20 -15.78 -51.51 -12.30
CA LEU A 20 -16.42 -50.37 -11.62
C LEU A 20 -17.13 -49.40 -12.58
N GLN A 21 -17.96 -49.91 -13.50
CA GLN A 21 -18.55 -49.12 -14.60
C GLN A 21 -19.52 -48.00 -14.15
N ASN A 22 -20.06 -48.09 -12.93
CA ASN A 22 -20.98 -47.09 -12.36
C ASN A 22 -20.27 -45.99 -11.54
N LEU A 23 -18.94 -45.92 -11.62
CA LEU A 23 -18.16 -44.95 -10.88
C LEU A 23 -18.38 -43.52 -11.43
N SER A 24 -18.78 -42.60 -10.57
CA SER A 24 -18.94 -41.18 -10.86
C SER A 24 -17.78 -40.32 -10.33
N GLY A 25 -17.09 -40.75 -9.27
CA GLY A 25 -15.92 -40.05 -8.72
C GLY A 25 -14.72 -40.97 -8.55
N LEU A 26 -13.54 -40.53 -8.98
CA LEU A 26 -12.27 -41.23 -8.81
C LEU A 26 -11.21 -40.25 -8.30
N ASP A 27 -10.78 -40.42 -7.05
CA ASP A 27 -9.67 -39.67 -6.47
C ASP A 27 -8.42 -40.55 -6.39
N LEU A 28 -7.38 -40.15 -7.11
CA LEU A 28 -6.06 -40.77 -7.18
C LEU A 28 -4.96 -39.79 -6.74
N SER A 29 -5.32 -38.74 -6.02
CA SER A 29 -4.39 -37.70 -5.61
C SER A 29 -3.33 -38.20 -4.62
N TYR A 30 -2.19 -37.51 -4.53
CA TYR A 30 -1.09 -37.84 -3.61
C TYR A 30 -0.54 -39.27 -3.79
N ASN A 31 -0.29 -39.66 -5.04
CA ASN A 31 0.28 -40.97 -5.39
C ASN A 31 1.60 -40.81 -6.19
N GLN A 32 2.07 -41.89 -6.81
CA GLN A 32 3.34 -41.94 -7.57
C GLN A 32 3.09 -42.31 -9.04
N LEU A 33 1.90 -42.02 -9.58
CA LEU A 33 1.52 -42.39 -10.93
C LEU A 33 2.34 -41.58 -11.94
N ARG A 34 3.03 -42.27 -12.85
CA ARG A 34 3.82 -41.65 -13.95
C ARG A 34 3.04 -41.51 -15.25
N GLU A 35 1.99 -42.32 -15.39
CA GLU A 35 1.06 -42.32 -16.50
C GLU A 35 -0.34 -42.63 -15.98
N LEU A 36 -1.36 -42.08 -16.65
CA LEU A 36 -2.75 -42.45 -16.41
C LEU A 36 -3.03 -43.73 -17.21
N PRO A 37 -3.32 -44.87 -16.56
CA PRO A 37 -3.72 -46.07 -17.28
C PRO A 37 -5.07 -45.88 -17.96
N ASP A 38 -5.41 -46.77 -18.90
CA ASP A 38 -6.66 -46.65 -19.64
C ASP A 38 -7.87 -46.82 -18.70
N ILE A 39 -8.59 -45.71 -18.53
CA ILE A 39 -9.83 -45.63 -17.76
C ILE A 39 -11.03 -45.35 -18.66
N SER A 40 -10.89 -45.47 -19.99
CA SER A 40 -11.92 -45.12 -20.97
C SER A 40 -13.25 -45.86 -20.82
N HIS A 41 -13.25 -47.01 -20.13
CA HIS A 41 -14.45 -47.77 -19.79
C HIS A 41 -15.30 -47.14 -18.67
N LEU A 42 -14.78 -46.18 -17.90
CA LEU A 42 -15.49 -45.51 -16.81
C LEU A 42 -16.40 -44.36 -17.30
N GLN A 43 -17.31 -44.66 -18.22
CA GLN A 43 -18.10 -43.64 -18.95
C GLN A 43 -19.00 -42.77 -18.06
N ASN A 44 -19.32 -43.21 -16.84
CA ASN A 44 -20.13 -42.44 -15.87
C ASN A 44 -19.31 -41.46 -15.02
N LEU A 45 -17.98 -41.42 -15.19
CA LEU A 45 -17.09 -40.60 -14.38
C LEU A 45 -17.36 -39.12 -14.64
N SER A 46 -17.69 -38.39 -13.58
CA SER A 46 -17.90 -36.95 -13.59
C SER A 46 -16.78 -36.18 -12.87
N ARG A 47 -16.11 -36.80 -11.90
CA ARG A 47 -14.98 -36.22 -11.16
C ARG A 47 -13.76 -37.13 -11.23
N LEU A 48 -12.62 -36.56 -11.63
CA LEU A 48 -11.33 -37.24 -11.65
C LEU A 48 -10.27 -36.34 -11.00
N ASP A 49 -9.69 -36.78 -9.89
CA ASP A 49 -8.55 -36.10 -9.26
C ASP A 49 -7.28 -36.94 -9.38
N LEU A 50 -6.26 -36.37 -10.00
CA LEU A 50 -4.94 -36.94 -10.25
C LEU A 50 -3.84 -36.04 -9.67
N SER A 51 -4.18 -35.12 -8.79
CA SER A 51 -3.25 -34.13 -8.25
C SER A 51 -2.13 -34.77 -7.43
N TYR A 52 -0.97 -34.12 -7.33
CA TYR A 52 0.20 -34.60 -6.58
C TYR A 52 0.64 -36.01 -7.01
N ASN A 53 0.92 -36.16 -8.31
CA ASN A 53 1.44 -37.37 -8.93
C ASN A 53 2.70 -37.03 -9.77
N GLN A 54 3.13 -37.95 -10.65
CA GLN A 54 4.30 -37.80 -11.51
C GLN A 54 3.92 -37.87 -13.00
N LEU A 55 2.68 -37.51 -13.36
CA LEU A 55 2.17 -37.64 -14.72
C LEU A 55 2.94 -36.72 -15.67
N SER A 56 3.54 -37.30 -16.71
CA SER A 56 4.26 -36.53 -17.75
C SER A 56 3.39 -36.15 -18.94
N LYS A 57 2.27 -36.86 -19.14
CA LYS A 57 1.30 -36.64 -20.21
C LYS A 57 -0.08 -37.13 -19.79
N LEU A 58 -1.12 -36.58 -20.44
CA LEU A 58 -2.49 -37.08 -20.38
C LEU A 58 -2.79 -37.84 -21.69
N PRO A 59 -3.35 -39.05 -21.67
CA PRO A 59 -3.62 -39.82 -22.89
C PRO A 59 -4.83 -39.24 -23.65
N ASP A 60 -4.85 -39.41 -24.97
CA ASP A 60 -5.97 -38.94 -25.82
C ASP A 60 -7.30 -39.60 -25.45
N SER A 61 -7.26 -40.81 -24.88
CA SER A 61 -8.42 -41.58 -24.43
C SER A 61 -9.20 -40.89 -23.30
N ILE A 62 -8.64 -39.88 -22.63
CA ILE A 62 -9.38 -39.07 -21.64
C ILE A 62 -10.66 -38.48 -22.24
N SER A 63 -10.63 -38.16 -23.54
CA SER A 63 -11.76 -37.61 -24.30
C SER A 63 -12.98 -38.53 -24.39
N LEU A 64 -12.83 -39.82 -24.08
CA LEU A 64 -13.92 -40.78 -24.06
C LEU A 64 -14.81 -40.63 -22.81
N LEU A 65 -14.31 -39.97 -21.77
CA LEU A 65 -15.01 -39.73 -20.50
C LEU A 65 -15.90 -38.48 -20.58
N LYS A 66 -16.89 -38.52 -21.47
CA LYS A 66 -17.74 -37.36 -21.84
C LYS A 66 -18.51 -36.73 -20.69
N ASN A 67 -18.71 -37.45 -19.59
CA ASN A 67 -19.43 -36.97 -18.41
C ASN A 67 -18.54 -36.19 -17.42
N LEU A 68 -17.23 -36.10 -17.66
CA LEU A 68 -16.32 -35.35 -16.80
C LEU A 68 -16.73 -33.88 -16.71
N SER A 69 -16.99 -33.44 -15.49
CA SER A 69 -17.29 -32.07 -15.11
C SER A 69 -16.17 -31.43 -14.30
N GLY A 70 -15.28 -32.22 -13.69
CA GLY A 70 -14.10 -31.72 -12.99
C GLY A 70 -12.88 -32.62 -13.14
N ILE A 71 -11.73 -32.02 -13.46
CA ILE A 71 -10.43 -32.69 -13.53
C ILE A 71 -9.41 -31.94 -12.68
N GLY A 72 -8.80 -32.64 -11.72
CA GLY A 72 -7.66 -32.17 -10.93
C GLY A 72 -6.35 -32.79 -11.43
N LEU A 73 -5.39 -31.96 -11.83
CA LEU A 73 -4.07 -32.38 -12.34
C LEU A 73 -2.93 -31.59 -11.68
N ARG A 74 -3.20 -30.92 -10.57
CA ARG A 74 -2.23 -30.07 -9.86
C ARG A 74 -0.98 -30.86 -9.45
N ASN A 75 0.19 -30.23 -9.43
CA ASN A 75 1.45 -30.85 -8.97
C ASN A 75 1.75 -32.17 -9.72
N ASN A 76 1.93 -32.05 -11.03
CA ASN A 76 2.36 -33.14 -11.91
C ASN A 76 3.55 -32.66 -12.78
N GLN A 77 3.89 -33.39 -13.84
CA GLN A 77 4.99 -33.07 -14.75
C GLN A 77 4.52 -32.87 -16.19
N LEU A 78 3.26 -32.47 -16.38
CA LEU A 78 2.67 -32.30 -17.72
C LEU A 78 3.38 -31.18 -18.47
N SER A 79 3.90 -31.49 -19.66
CA SER A 79 4.50 -30.49 -20.54
C SER A 79 3.53 -29.94 -21.60
N LYS A 80 2.48 -30.70 -21.93
CA LYS A 80 1.40 -30.33 -22.85
C LYS A 80 0.08 -30.97 -22.44
N LEU A 81 -1.03 -30.41 -22.94
CA LEU A 81 -2.34 -31.07 -22.95
C LEU A 81 -2.63 -31.66 -24.33
N PRO A 82 -3.31 -32.82 -24.41
CA PRO A 82 -3.79 -33.34 -25.68
C PRO A 82 -4.92 -32.47 -26.24
N ASP A 83 -4.98 -32.29 -27.57
CA ASP A 83 -6.08 -31.54 -28.22
C ASP A 83 -7.45 -32.17 -27.95
N SER A 84 -7.49 -33.48 -27.70
CA SER A 84 -8.70 -34.21 -27.39
C SER A 84 -9.37 -33.78 -26.07
N ILE A 85 -8.68 -33.05 -25.19
CA ILE A 85 -9.27 -32.48 -23.96
C ILE A 85 -10.50 -31.63 -24.29
N SER A 86 -10.49 -30.96 -25.45
CA SER A 86 -11.56 -30.12 -25.98
C SER A 86 -12.88 -30.84 -26.26
N LEU A 87 -12.88 -32.18 -26.28
CA LEU A 87 -14.05 -33.03 -26.47
C LEU A 87 -14.86 -33.22 -25.18
N LEU A 88 -14.30 -32.86 -24.02
CA LEU A 88 -14.96 -32.94 -22.71
C LEU A 88 -15.93 -31.77 -22.52
N LYS A 89 -17.05 -31.79 -23.25
CA LYS A 89 -18.01 -30.68 -23.29
C LYS A 89 -18.66 -30.34 -21.96
N ASN A 90 -18.71 -31.27 -21.01
CA ASN A 90 -19.30 -31.05 -19.69
C ASN A 90 -18.30 -30.48 -18.67
N LEU A 91 -17.04 -30.29 -19.05
CA LEU A 91 -15.98 -29.88 -18.12
C LEU A 91 -16.24 -28.45 -17.62
N SER A 92 -16.40 -28.34 -16.30
CA SER A 92 -16.67 -27.09 -15.59
C SER A 92 -15.48 -26.62 -14.76
N ARG A 93 -14.57 -27.53 -14.38
CA ARG A 93 -13.37 -27.23 -13.58
C ARG A 93 -12.17 -27.98 -14.15
N LEU A 94 -11.07 -27.25 -14.38
CA LEU A 94 -9.80 -27.81 -14.81
C LEU A 94 -8.66 -27.17 -14.00
N ASP A 95 -8.04 -27.96 -13.13
CA ASP A 95 -6.87 -27.54 -12.33
C ASP A 95 -5.59 -28.16 -12.91
N LEU A 96 -4.69 -27.31 -13.39
CA LEU A 96 -3.40 -27.65 -14.00
C LEU A 96 -2.23 -27.00 -13.26
N ALA A 97 -2.45 -26.50 -12.05
CA ALA A 97 -1.45 -25.75 -11.32
C ALA A 97 -0.18 -26.59 -11.04
N ASN A 98 0.99 -25.96 -10.98
CA ASN A 98 2.27 -26.61 -10.67
C ASN A 98 2.57 -27.78 -11.64
N ASN A 99 2.67 -27.46 -12.93
CA ASN A 99 3.08 -28.38 -13.99
C ASN A 99 4.23 -27.76 -14.79
N LYS A 100 4.52 -28.29 -15.98
CA LYS A 100 5.58 -27.82 -16.89
C LYS A 100 5.01 -27.36 -18.24
N LEU A 101 3.76 -26.90 -18.28
CA LEU A 101 3.08 -26.50 -19.51
C LEU A 101 3.77 -25.26 -20.10
N SER A 102 4.23 -25.36 -21.35
CA SER A 102 4.79 -24.22 -22.09
C SER A 102 3.76 -23.51 -22.97
N GLU A 103 2.68 -24.21 -23.32
CA GLU A 103 1.57 -23.73 -24.15
C GLU A 103 0.27 -24.44 -23.74
N LEU A 104 -0.87 -23.82 -24.09
CA LEU A 104 -2.17 -24.48 -24.11
C LEU A 104 -2.57 -24.76 -25.56
N PRO A 105 -3.27 -25.87 -25.84
CA PRO A 105 -3.76 -26.12 -27.18
C PRO A 105 -4.85 -25.10 -27.54
N ASP A 106 -4.88 -24.63 -28.80
CA ASP A 106 -5.95 -23.74 -29.30
C ASP A 106 -7.34 -24.36 -29.11
N SER A 107 -7.43 -25.69 -29.08
CA SER A 107 -8.68 -26.40 -28.86
C SER A 107 -9.29 -26.19 -27.46
N ILE A 108 -8.55 -25.61 -26.50
CA ILE A 108 -9.06 -25.31 -25.15
C ILE A 108 -10.31 -24.44 -25.17
N GLY A 109 -10.42 -23.52 -26.13
CA GLY A 109 -11.58 -22.62 -26.30
C GLY A 109 -12.90 -23.34 -26.60
N ASN A 110 -12.87 -24.64 -26.91
CA ASN A 110 -14.07 -25.44 -27.16
C ASN A 110 -14.74 -25.99 -25.89
N LEU A 111 -14.17 -25.75 -24.70
CA LEU A 111 -14.71 -26.14 -23.39
C LEU A 111 -15.76 -25.14 -22.90
N GLN A 112 -16.87 -25.03 -23.62
CA GLN A 112 -17.88 -23.97 -23.44
C GLN A 112 -18.52 -23.93 -22.05
N ASN A 113 -18.51 -25.04 -21.28
CA ASN A 113 -19.05 -25.11 -19.92
C ASN A 113 -18.02 -24.84 -18.82
N LEU A 114 -16.76 -24.50 -19.18
CA LEU A 114 -15.70 -24.29 -18.22
C LEU A 114 -15.98 -23.03 -17.38
N LEU A 115 -16.03 -23.21 -16.06
CA LEU A 115 -16.25 -22.15 -15.08
C LEU A 115 -14.96 -21.74 -14.37
N ARG A 116 -14.05 -22.69 -14.15
CA ARG A 116 -12.77 -22.46 -13.45
C ARG A 116 -11.61 -23.10 -14.19
N LEU A 117 -10.55 -22.32 -14.39
CA LEU A 117 -9.29 -22.76 -15.00
C LEU A 117 -8.12 -22.29 -14.15
N ASP A 118 -7.34 -23.23 -13.60
CA ASP A 118 -6.11 -22.92 -12.86
C ASP A 118 -4.88 -23.36 -13.67
N LEU A 119 -4.02 -22.42 -14.02
CA LEU A 119 -2.78 -22.58 -14.79
C LEU A 119 -1.55 -22.14 -14.01
N SER A 120 -1.70 -21.90 -12.70
CA SER A 120 -0.66 -21.29 -11.86
C SER A 120 0.61 -22.13 -11.83
N SER A 121 1.77 -21.49 -11.69
CA SER A 121 3.07 -22.15 -11.60
C SER A 121 3.35 -23.09 -12.77
N ASN A 122 3.31 -22.56 -13.99
CA ASN A 122 3.67 -23.23 -15.23
C ASN A 122 4.75 -22.44 -15.99
N GLN A 123 4.97 -22.73 -17.27
CA GLN A 123 5.98 -22.07 -18.12
C GLN A 123 5.32 -21.39 -19.32
N LEU A 124 4.05 -20.99 -19.21
CA LEU A 124 3.27 -20.41 -20.30
C LEU A 124 3.84 -19.05 -20.69
N ARG A 125 4.06 -18.84 -21.99
CA ARG A 125 4.53 -17.56 -22.55
C ARG A 125 3.40 -16.69 -23.13
N GLU A 126 2.32 -17.34 -23.54
CA GLU A 126 1.10 -16.72 -24.02
C GLU A 126 -0.11 -17.64 -23.73
N LEU A 127 -1.30 -17.04 -23.73
CA LEU A 127 -2.57 -17.77 -23.77
C LEU A 127 -3.08 -17.77 -25.21
N PRO A 128 -3.69 -18.86 -25.70
CA PRO A 128 -4.21 -18.93 -27.06
C PRO A 128 -5.37 -17.94 -27.25
N ASP A 129 -5.53 -17.40 -28.46
CA ASP A 129 -6.64 -16.49 -28.79
C ASP A 129 -8.01 -17.15 -28.54
N SER A 130 -8.10 -18.48 -28.64
CA SER A 130 -9.33 -19.22 -28.36
C SER A 130 -9.78 -19.18 -26.89
N ILE A 131 -8.95 -18.71 -25.95
CA ILE A 131 -9.35 -18.56 -24.55
C ILE A 131 -10.59 -17.68 -24.41
N GLY A 132 -10.73 -16.65 -25.26
CA GLY A 132 -11.88 -15.76 -25.28
C GLY A 132 -13.20 -16.42 -25.71
N ASN A 133 -13.18 -17.66 -26.18
CA ASN A 133 -14.38 -18.43 -26.50
C ASN A 133 -15.02 -19.07 -25.26
N LEU A 134 -14.36 -19.06 -24.10
CA LEU A 134 -14.85 -19.65 -22.85
C LEU A 134 -15.85 -18.71 -22.16
N GLN A 135 -17.01 -18.48 -22.77
CA GLN A 135 -17.96 -17.45 -22.32
C GLN A 135 -18.52 -17.64 -20.90
N ASN A 136 -18.51 -18.87 -20.38
CA ASN A 136 -18.97 -19.19 -19.02
C ASN A 136 -17.87 -19.11 -17.95
N LEU A 137 -16.64 -18.78 -18.33
CA LEU A 137 -15.49 -18.78 -17.42
C LEU A 137 -15.65 -17.67 -16.36
N LEU A 138 -15.55 -18.06 -15.08
CA LEU A 138 -15.71 -17.17 -13.94
C LEU A 138 -14.38 -16.87 -13.25
N MET A 139 -13.46 -17.83 -13.25
CA MET A 139 -12.17 -17.72 -12.55
C MET A 139 -11.04 -18.25 -13.41
N VAL A 140 -10.00 -17.44 -13.57
CA VAL A 140 -8.74 -17.82 -14.20
C VAL A 140 -7.60 -17.49 -13.25
N HIS A 141 -6.81 -18.50 -12.89
CA HIS A 141 -5.55 -18.30 -12.20
C HIS A 141 -4.40 -18.64 -13.15
N SER A 142 -3.43 -17.75 -13.28
CA SER A 142 -2.27 -17.90 -14.16
C SER A 142 -1.00 -17.30 -13.53
N THR A 143 -0.97 -17.25 -12.20
CA THR A 143 0.15 -16.83 -11.36
C THR A 143 1.43 -17.57 -11.71
N ASN A 144 2.60 -16.96 -11.51
CA ASN A 144 3.91 -17.61 -11.65
C ASN A 144 4.07 -18.30 -13.02
N ASN A 145 3.91 -17.53 -14.10
CA ASN A 145 4.15 -17.97 -15.48
C ASN A 145 5.15 -17.02 -16.17
N GLN A 146 5.27 -17.11 -17.49
CA GLN A 146 6.15 -16.26 -18.32
C GLN A 146 5.34 -15.44 -19.33
N LEU A 147 4.07 -15.12 -19.01
CA LEU A 147 3.17 -14.44 -19.93
C LEU A 147 3.69 -13.04 -20.25
N ARG A 148 3.92 -12.76 -21.53
CA ARG A 148 4.40 -11.44 -22.00
C ARG A 148 3.30 -10.53 -22.51
N LYS A 149 2.18 -11.13 -22.94
CA LYS A 149 0.99 -10.47 -23.47
C LYS A 149 -0.24 -11.32 -23.17
N LEU A 150 -1.39 -10.68 -23.09
CA LEU A 150 -2.68 -11.35 -23.15
C LEU A 150 -3.26 -11.22 -24.57
N PRO A 151 -4.02 -12.22 -25.05
CA PRO A 151 -4.73 -12.11 -26.32
C PRO A 151 -5.85 -11.06 -26.21
N ASN A 152 -6.14 -10.34 -27.30
CA ASN A 152 -7.26 -9.38 -27.35
C ASN A 152 -8.62 -10.04 -27.09
N SER A 153 -8.72 -11.35 -27.35
CA SER A 153 -9.92 -12.13 -27.07
C SER A 153 -10.22 -12.28 -25.58
N ILE A 154 -9.28 -11.98 -24.67
CA ILE A 154 -9.54 -12.01 -23.22
C ILE A 154 -10.74 -11.14 -22.84
N GLY A 155 -10.94 -10.02 -23.54
CA GLY A 155 -12.09 -9.13 -23.32
C GLY A 155 -13.45 -9.74 -23.68
N ASN A 156 -13.49 -10.91 -24.30
CA ASN A 156 -14.74 -11.62 -24.61
C ASN A 156 -15.26 -12.44 -23.40
N LEU A 157 -14.47 -12.58 -22.33
CA LEU A 157 -14.85 -13.30 -21.11
C LEU A 157 -15.79 -12.46 -20.23
N GLN A 158 -17.00 -12.21 -20.72
CA GLN A 158 -17.95 -11.28 -20.10
C GLN A 158 -18.41 -11.71 -18.69
N ASN A 159 -18.35 -13.00 -18.36
CA ASN A 159 -18.72 -13.53 -17.05
C ASN A 159 -17.54 -13.67 -16.07
N LEU A 160 -16.33 -13.29 -16.47
CA LEU A 160 -15.14 -13.43 -15.65
C LEU A 160 -15.25 -12.55 -14.40
N LEU A 161 -15.14 -13.18 -13.22
CA LEU A 161 -15.19 -12.52 -11.92
C LEU A 161 -13.78 -12.33 -11.35
N ARG A 162 -12.90 -13.33 -11.52
CA ARG A 162 -11.55 -13.33 -10.95
C ARG A 162 -10.49 -13.65 -12.00
N LEU A 163 -9.43 -12.85 -12.03
CA LEU A 163 -8.29 -13.02 -12.91
C LEU A 163 -6.99 -12.79 -12.16
N ASP A 164 -6.25 -13.86 -11.87
CA ASP A 164 -4.93 -13.77 -11.27
C ASP A 164 -3.84 -13.94 -12.35
N LEU A 165 -3.04 -12.89 -12.55
CA LEU A 165 -1.93 -12.80 -13.49
C LEU A 165 -0.61 -12.43 -12.78
N SER A 166 -0.55 -12.56 -11.47
CA SER A 166 0.62 -12.22 -10.66
C SER A 166 1.88 -12.97 -11.09
N SER A 167 3.05 -12.37 -10.86
CA SER A 167 4.35 -12.97 -11.16
C SER A 167 4.47 -13.46 -12.61
N ASN A 168 4.31 -12.53 -13.55
CA ASN A 168 4.44 -12.75 -15.00
C ASN A 168 5.38 -11.70 -15.63
N GLN A 169 5.36 -11.56 -16.97
CA GLN A 169 6.19 -10.63 -17.72
C GLN A 169 5.34 -9.63 -18.52
N LEU A 170 4.13 -9.33 -18.04
CA LEU A 170 3.19 -8.45 -18.73
C LEU A 170 3.68 -7.00 -18.65
N SER A 171 3.98 -6.41 -19.81
CA SER A 171 4.22 -4.97 -19.92
C SER A 171 2.97 -4.18 -20.28
N LYS A 172 1.94 -4.87 -20.81
CA LYS A 172 0.66 -4.23 -21.16
C LYS A 172 -0.55 -5.14 -21.04
N LEU A 173 -1.69 -4.53 -20.74
CA LEU A 173 -3.02 -5.12 -20.93
C LEU A 173 -3.59 -4.73 -22.31
N PRO A 174 -4.41 -5.58 -22.95
CA PRO A 174 -5.03 -5.27 -24.24
C PRO A 174 -6.19 -4.28 -24.07
N ASP A 175 -6.47 -3.43 -25.08
CA ASP A 175 -7.55 -2.42 -24.97
C ASP A 175 -8.94 -3.06 -24.77
N SER A 176 -9.10 -4.32 -25.17
CA SER A 176 -10.28 -5.15 -24.91
C SER A 176 -10.57 -5.39 -23.43
N PHE A 177 -9.64 -5.09 -22.52
CA PHE A 177 -9.82 -5.21 -21.07
C PHE A 177 -10.98 -4.34 -20.57
N SER A 178 -11.25 -3.22 -21.25
CA SER A 178 -12.43 -2.36 -21.03
C SER A 178 -13.77 -3.09 -21.14
N ARG A 179 -13.81 -4.26 -21.80
CA ARG A 179 -15.02 -5.06 -22.03
C ARG A 179 -15.33 -6.05 -20.90
N LEU A 180 -14.40 -6.31 -19.98
CA LEU A 180 -14.58 -7.30 -18.90
C LEU A 180 -15.50 -6.77 -17.79
N GLN A 181 -16.80 -6.55 -18.04
CA GLN A 181 -17.70 -5.79 -17.14
C GLN A 181 -17.89 -6.42 -15.75
N ASN A 182 -17.87 -7.75 -15.65
CA ASN A 182 -18.12 -8.46 -14.38
C ASN A 182 -16.87 -8.74 -13.54
N LEU A 183 -15.68 -8.37 -14.03
CA LEU A 183 -14.44 -8.60 -13.30
C LEU A 183 -14.42 -7.81 -11.99
N SER A 184 -14.26 -8.50 -10.88
CA SER A 184 -14.27 -7.93 -9.53
C SER A 184 -12.97 -8.18 -8.76
N GLU A 185 -12.13 -9.13 -9.19
CA GLU A 185 -10.83 -9.40 -8.58
C GLU A 185 -9.77 -9.56 -9.68
N LEU A 186 -8.70 -8.78 -9.59
CA LEU A 186 -7.61 -8.77 -10.55
C LEU A 186 -6.27 -8.65 -9.82
N ASP A 187 -5.39 -9.64 -9.97
CA ASP A 187 -4.02 -9.55 -9.45
C ASP A 187 -3.02 -9.39 -10.60
N LEU A 188 -2.29 -8.28 -10.60
CA LEU A 188 -1.23 -7.93 -11.56
C LEU A 188 0.13 -7.79 -10.90
N SER A 189 0.26 -8.19 -9.63
CA SER A 189 1.50 -8.10 -8.87
C SER A 189 2.69 -8.73 -9.60
N ASP A 190 3.90 -8.23 -9.32
CA ASP A 190 5.14 -8.75 -9.90
C ASP A 190 5.13 -8.84 -11.45
N ASN A 191 4.52 -7.85 -12.12
CA ASN A 191 4.60 -7.64 -13.56
C ASN A 191 5.25 -6.28 -13.89
N PRO A 192 6.06 -6.18 -14.97
CA PRO A 192 6.66 -4.92 -15.42
C PRO A 192 5.65 -4.04 -16.19
N LEU A 193 4.48 -3.77 -15.61
CA LEU A 193 3.37 -3.12 -16.29
C LEU A 193 3.69 -1.65 -16.64
N VAL A 194 3.53 -1.32 -17.92
CA VAL A 194 3.72 0.02 -18.49
C VAL A 194 2.39 0.61 -18.97
N ASN A 195 1.50 -0.23 -19.52
CA ASN A 195 0.20 0.19 -20.06
C ASN A 195 -0.94 -0.75 -19.59
N PRO A 196 -1.91 -0.32 -18.77
CA PRO A 196 -2.12 1.05 -18.31
C PRO A 196 -0.96 1.51 -17.42
N PRO A 197 -0.76 2.83 -17.26
CA PRO A 197 0.18 3.32 -16.27
C PRO A 197 -0.13 2.71 -14.91
N ILE A 198 0.92 2.38 -14.15
CA ILE A 198 0.77 1.65 -12.89
C ILE A 198 -0.08 2.42 -11.86
N GLU A 199 -0.08 3.74 -11.95
CA GLU A 199 -0.92 4.65 -11.19
C GLU A 199 -2.41 4.37 -11.40
N ILE A 200 -2.79 3.99 -12.63
CA ILE A 200 -4.16 3.58 -12.99
C ILE A 200 -4.44 2.17 -12.47
N ALA A 201 -3.47 1.27 -12.60
CA ALA A 201 -3.62 -0.11 -12.14
C ALA A 201 -3.87 -0.19 -10.62
N TYR A 202 -3.14 0.59 -9.82
CA TYR A 202 -3.34 0.67 -8.36
C TYR A 202 -4.70 1.24 -7.94
N ARG A 203 -5.38 1.98 -8.83
CA ARG A 203 -6.63 2.67 -8.51
C ARG A 203 -7.87 1.81 -8.61
N GLY A 204 -7.81 0.67 -9.29
CA GLY A 204 -8.99 -0.19 -9.44
C GLY A 204 -9.20 -0.74 -10.85
N ILE A 205 -9.99 -1.81 -10.94
CA ILE A 205 -10.42 -2.40 -12.22
C ILE A 205 -11.17 -1.34 -13.05
N GLU A 206 -12.01 -0.52 -12.40
CA GLU A 206 -12.79 0.50 -13.10
C GLU A 206 -11.92 1.62 -13.68
N ALA A 207 -10.86 2.04 -12.97
CA ALA A 207 -9.88 2.99 -13.50
C ALA A 207 -9.18 2.45 -14.75
N ILE A 208 -8.79 1.17 -14.74
CA ILE A 208 -8.21 0.48 -15.91
C ILE A 208 -9.21 0.46 -17.07
N ARG A 209 -10.47 0.08 -16.82
CA ARG A 209 -11.51 0.05 -17.86
C ARG A 209 -11.73 1.43 -18.46
N GLN A 210 -11.88 2.45 -17.62
CA GLN A 210 -12.10 3.82 -18.07
C GLN A 210 -10.94 4.32 -18.93
N TYR A 211 -9.69 4.08 -18.50
CA TYR A 211 -8.50 4.42 -19.27
C TYR A 211 -8.54 3.84 -20.70
N PHE A 212 -8.88 2.55 -20.84
CA PHE A 212 -8.98 1.93 -22.17
C PHE A 212 -10.23 2.38 -22.96
N ARG A 213 -11.33 2.76 -22.30
CA ARG A 213 -12.50 3.37 -22.97
C ARG A 213 -12.15 4.74 -23.56
N ASP A 214 -11.54 5.62 -22.78
CA ASP A 214 -11.15 6.97 -23.21
C ASP A 214 -10.19 6.88 -24.42
N LYS A 215 -9.20 6.00 -24.31
CA LYS A 215 -8.23 5.71 -25.37
C LYS A 215 -8.90 5.26 -26.68
N ALA A 216 -9.93 4.42 -26.59
CA ALA A 216 -10.67 3.93 -27.75
C ALA A 216 -11.62 4.97 -28.36
N GLU A 217 -12.25 5.82 -27.54
CA GLU A 217 -13.23 6.82 -27.99
C GLU A 217 -12.58 8.08 -28.59
N GLU A 218 -11.44 8.50 -28.05
CA GLU A 218 -10.87 9.82 -28.30
C GLU A 218 -9.59 9.79 -29.14
N GLY A 219 -9.05 8.58 -29.31
CA GLY A 219 -7.77 8.34 -29.96
C GLY A 219 -6.58 8.54 -29.03
N GLU A 220 -5.43 8.23 -29.59
CA GLU A 220 -4.17 8.12 -28.85
C GLU A 220 -3.23 9.26 -29.18
N ASP A 221 -2.47 9.70 -28.18
CA ASP A 221 -1.30 10.55 -28.36
C ASP A 221 -0.18 10.10 -27.41
N ARG A 222 1.06 10.48 -27.69
CA ARG A 222 2.24 9.92 -27.05
C ARG A 222 2.85 10.90 -26.05
N LEU A 223 3.18 10.38 -24.87
CA LEU A 223 3.86 11.16 -23.83
C LEU A 223 5.36 11.26 -24.10
N TYR A 224 5.85 12.47 -24.43
CA TYR A 224 7.27 12.79 -24.57
C TYR A 224 7.70 13.80 -23.50
N GLU A 225 7.48 13.43 -22.24
CA GLU A 225 7.78 14.25 -21.09
C GLU A 225 8.53 13.44 -20.04
N ALA A 226 9.66 13.98 -19.55
CA ALA A 226 10.47 13.32 -18.54
C ALA A 226 10.83 14.21 -17.37
N LYS A 227 11.11 13.59 -16.23
CA LYS A 227 11.61 14.23 -15.02
C LYS A 227 13.12 14.03 -14.90
N LEU A 228 13.88 15.12 -14.82
CA LEU A 228 15.32 15.12 -14.58
C LEU A 228 15.59 15.64 -13.16
N ILE A 229 16.18 14.82 -12.30
CA ILE A 229 16.42 15.14 -10.89
C ILE A 229 17.92 15.37 -10.67
N ILE A 230 18.29 16.58 -10.27
CA ILE A 230 19.69 16.94 -9.98
C ILE A 230 19.92 16.92 -8.47
N ILE A 231 20.82 16.05 -8.02
CA ILE A 231 21.16 15.83 -6.62
C ILE A 231 22.67 15.90 -6.40
N GLY A 232 23.07 15.97 -5.13
CA GLY A 232 24.47 16.11 -4.74
C GLY A 232 24.66 17.14 -3.64
N GLU A 233 25.90 17.26 -3.17
CA GLU A 233 26.20 18.13 -2.04
C GLU A 233 25.89 19.61 -2.28
N GLY A 234 25.65 20.34 -1.19
CA GLY A 234 25.60 21.80 -1.23
C GLY A 234 26.88 22.37 -1.84
N GLY A 235 26.72 23.24 -2.85
CA GLY A 235 27.82 23.87 -3.56
C GLY A 235 28.52 23.02 -4.64
N ALA A 236 28.03 21.81 -4.96
CA ALA A 236 28.63 20.95 -5.99
C ALA A 236 28.48 21.48 -7.44
N GLY A 237 27.58 22.46 -7.66
CA GLY A 237 27.33 23.05 -8.99
C GLY A 237 26.00 22.65 -9.64
N LYS A 238 25.04 22.12 -8.88
CA LYS A 238 23.73 21.66 -9.36
C LYS A 238 22.93 22.73 -10.11
N THR A 239 22.73 23.87 -9.47
CA THR A 239 22.04 25.03 -10.05
C THR A 239 22.75 25.57 -11.30
N THR A 240 24.08 25.58 -11.29
CA THR A 240 24.88 25.96 -12.46
C THR A 240 24.68 24.99 -13.61
N LEU A 241 24.68 23.67 -13.34
CA LEU A 241 24.41 22.64 -14.33
C LEU A 241 23.00 22.78 -14.90
N ALA A 242 22.00 22.94 -14.04
CA ALA A 242 20.60 23.12 -14.43
C ALA A 242 20.44 24.31 -15.40
N ARG A 243 20.95 25.51 -15.03
CA ARG A 243 20.91 26.70 -15.89
C ARG A 243 21.67 26.51 -17.21
N LYS A 244 22.85 25.86 -17.17
CA LYS A 244 23.66 25.60 -18.37
C LYS A 244 23.06 24.57 -19.33
N ILE A 245 22.21 23.66 -18.84
CA ILE A 245 21.44 22.76 -19.71
C ILE A 245 20.49 23.59 -20.59
N LEU A 246 19.80 24.57 -20.02
CA LEU A 246 18.89 25.46 -20.76
C LEU A 246 19.66 26.41 -21.69
N ASP A 247 20.65 27.14 -21.14
CA ASP A 247 21.49 28.06 -21.90
C ASP A 247 22.95 27.89 -21.49
N ALA A 248 23.79 27.40 -22.41
CA ALA A 248 25.21 27.14 -22.19
C ALA A 248 26.00 28.37 -21.72
N ASN A 249 25.53 29.57 -22.08
CA ASN A 249 26.16 30.86 -21.74
C ASN A 249 25.72 31.41 -20.38
N SER A 250 24.83 30.71 -19.66
CA SER A 250 24.39 31.12 -18.33
C SER A 250 25.56 31.35 -17.38
N SER A 251 25.55 32.48 -16.69
CA SER A 251 26.54 32.80 -15.64
C SER A 251 26.34 31.93 -14.41
N MET A 252 27.43 31.70 -13.66
CA MET A 252 27.32 31.04 -12.36
C MET A 252 26.44 31.87 -11.41
N PRO A 253 25.63 31.22 -10.55
CA PRO A 253 24.92 31.90 -9.47
C PRO A 253 25.91 32.65 -8.58
N LYS A 254 25.52 33.82 -8.05
CA LYS A 254 26.32 34.52 -7.02
C LYS A 254 26.41 33.67 -5.76
N ALA A 255 27.42 33.91 -4.91
CA ALA A 255 27.58 33.16 -3.66
C ALA A 255 26.37 33.31 -2.70
N GLU A 256 25.61 34.40 -2.82
CA GLU A 256 24.37 34.62 -2.07
C GLU A 256 23.14 33.90 -2.66
N GLU A 257 23.20 33.43 -3.92
CA GLU A 257 22.14 32.70 -4.62
C GLU A 257 22.20 31.20 -4.29
N THR A 258 21.99 30.83 -3.02
CA THR A 258 21.83 29.42 -2.66
C THR A 258 20.39 28.97 -2.93
N THR A 259 20.19 27.90 -3.70
CA THR A 259 18.87 27.27 -3.84
C THR A 259 18.37 26.82 -2.47
N LYS A 260 17.30 27.50 -1.99
CA LYS A 260 16.54 27.11 -0.81
C LYS A 260 15.39 26.24 -1.31
N GLY A 261 15.32 25.00 -0.85
CA GLY A 261 14.27 24.10 -1.29
C GLY A 261 14.48 23.50 -2.68
N ILE A 262 13.51 23.68 -3.58
CA ILE A 262 13.47 23.05 -4.91
C ILE A 262 13.18 24.11 -5.98
N ASP A 263 13.98 24.15 -7.03
CA ASP A 263 13.67 24.89 -8.26
C ASP A 263 13.33 23.90 -9.39
N VAL A 264 12.30 24.23 -10.20
CA VAL A 264 11.91 23.44 -11.36
C VAL A 264 12.09 24.29 -12.61
N LEU A 265 12.92 23.83 -13.54
CA LEU A 265 13.19 24.47 -14.82
C LEU A 265 12.65 23.59 -15.96
N GLU A 266 12.19 24.20 -17.04
CA GLU A 266 11.67 23.47 -18.20
C GLU A 266 12.68 23.54 -19.35
N TRP A 267 13.03 22.37 -19.88
CA TRP A 267 13.89 22.25 -21.05
C TRP A 267 13.16 21.54 -22.18
N HIS A 268 13.08 22.22 -23.33
CA HIS A 268 12.47 21.71 -24.55
C HIS A 268 13.52 21.43 -25.61
N PHE A 269 13.36 20.33 -26.33
CA PHE A 269 14.15 20.02 -27.53
C PHE A 269 13.35 19.14 -28.48
N SER A 270 13.70 19.20 -29.77
CA SER A 270 13.11 18.31 -30.79
C SER A 270 13.95 17.06 -30.97
N MET A 271 13.28 15.91 -31.00
CA MET A 271 13.88 14.61 -31.33
C MET A 271 14.14 14.51 -32.85
N GLU A 272 14.94 13.52 -33.28
CA GLU A 272 15.27 13.30 -34.71
C GLU A 272 14.05 13.05 -35.62
N ASN A 273 12.90 12.72 -35.04
CA ASN A 273 11.63 12.50 -35.71
C ASN A 273 10.67 13.70 -35.64
N ASP A 274 11.18 14.90 -35.36
CA ASP A 274 10.43 16.16 -35.20
C ASP A 274 9.38 16.14 -34.06
N GLN A 275 9.48 15.20 -33.12
CA GLN A 275 8.64 15.23 -31.91
C GLN A 275 9.24 16.19 -30.89
N ASP A 276 8.40 17.10 -30.37
CA ASP A 276 8.77 17.97 -29.28
C ASP A 276 8.86 17.18 -27.98
N PHE A 277 9.94 17.40 -27.23
CA PHE A 277 10.25 16.69 -26.00
C PHE A 277 10.42 17.69 -24.88
N ARG A 278 9.72 17.45 -23.77
CA ARG A 278 9.80 18.27 -22.57
C ARG A 278 10.53 17.56 -21.44
N VAL A 279 11.39 18.28 -20.74
CA VAL A 279 12.07 17.81 -19.54
C VAL A 279 11.88 18.80 -18.41
N ASN A 280 11.28 18.33 -17.31
CA ASN A 280 11.18 19.09 -16.07
C ASN A 280 12.42 18.80 -15.22
N ILE A 281 13.29 19.79 -15.06
CA ILE A 281 14.55 19.72 -14.33
C ILE A 281 14.33 20.18 -12.89
N TRP A 282 14.45 19.25 -11.95
CA TRP A 282 14.32 19.49 -10.51
C TRP A 282 15.71 19.70 -9.90
N ASP A 283 16.03 20.94 -9.53
CA ASP A 283 17.24 21.31 -8.79
C ASP A 283 16.97 21.33 -7.29
N PHE A 284 17.50 20.34 -6.59
CA PHE A 284 17.32 20.20 -5.15
C PHE A 284 18.37 20.98 -4.37
N GLY A 285 17.94 21.75 -3.37
CA GLY A 285 18.82 22.38 -2.39
C GLY A 285 19.69 21.35 -1.67
N GLY A 286 20.97 21.65 -1.44
CA GLY A 286 21.90 20.71 -0.80
C GLY A 286 21.83 20.68 0.74
N GLN A 287 20.82 21.28 1.37
CA GLN A 287 20.78 21.48 2.82
C GLN A 287 20.12 20.30 3.55
N ALA A 288 20.71 19.90 4.69
CA ALA A 288 20.31 18.68 5.39
C ALA A 288 18.88 18.72 5.94
N ILE A 289 18.39 19.91 6.33
CA ILE A 289 17.05 20.14 6.90
C ILE A 289 15.94 19.77 5.90
N TYR A 290 16.23 19.82 4.60
CA TYR A 290 15.26 19.57 3.54
C TYR A 290 15.30 18.14 3.00
N HIS A 291 16.18 17.25 3.48
CA HIS A 291 16.15 15.85 3.04
C HIS A 291 14.78 15.20 3.27
N ALA A 292 14.13 15.57 4.38
CA ALA A 292 12.80 15.07 4.72
C ALA A 292 11.70 15.55 3.76
N THR A 293 11.86 16.73 3.14
CA THR A 293 10.91 17.23 2.13
C THR A 293 11.26 16.70 0.74
N HIS A 294 12.55 16.58 0.41
CA HIS A 294 13.01 16.17 -0.91
C HIS A 294 12.59 14.76 -1.29
N GLN A 295 12.57 13.83 -0.33
CA GLN A 295 12.13 12.45 -0.56
C GLN A 295 10.73 12.33 -1.15
N PHE A 296 9.81 13.28 -0.90
CA PHE A 296 8.48 13.27 -1.51
C PHE A 296 8.51 13.53 -3.03
N PHE A 297 9.60 14.12 -3.53
CA PHE A 297 9.77 14.47 -4.93
C PHE A 297 10.77 13.56 -5.65
N LEU A 298 11.41 12.63 -4.92
CA LEU A 298 12.21 11.57 -5.53
C LEU A 298 11.27 10.46 -5.99
N THR A 299 11.16 10.28 -7.30
CA THR A 299 10.17 9.38 -7.90
C THR A 299 10.81 8.48 -8.94
N LYS A 300 10.23 7.29 -9.13
CA LYS A 300 10.48 6.41 -10.29
C LYS A 300 10.29 7.16 -11.61
N ARG A 301 10.71 6.55 -12.73
CA ARG A 301 10.54 7.10 -14.09
C ARG A 301 11.24 8.46 -14.29
N SER A 302 12.32 8.70 -13.56
CA SER A 302 13.12 9.92 -13.66
C SER A 302 14.51 9.60 -14.23
N LEU A 303 15.24 10.59 -14.72
CA LEU A 303 16.69 10.49 -14.85
C LEU A 303 17.33 11.23 -13.68
N TYR A 304 18.30 10.62 -13.01
CA TYR A 304 19.02 11.25 -11.91
C TYR A 304 20.40 11.71 -12.36
N LEU A 305 20.77 12.93 -12.00
CA LEU A 305 22.13 13.47 -12.14
C LEU A 305 22.72 13.70 -10.74
N LEU A 306 23.77 12.96 -10.39
CA LEU A 306 24.52 13.18 -9.17
C LEU A 306 25.76 14.02 -9.45
N VAL A 307 25.73 15.28 -9.01
CA VAL A 307 26.82 16.23 -9.22
C VAL A 307 27.84 16.11 -8.09
N VAL A 308 29.09 15.83 -8.45
CA VAL A 308 30.24 15.75 -7.54
C VAL A 308 31.31 16.74 -7.98
N ASP A 309 31.99 17.37 -7.03
CA ASP A 309 32.98 18.42 -7.29
C ASP A 309 34.34 18.09 -6.68
N SER A 310 35.39 18.47 -7.39
CA SER A 310 36.82 18.29 -7.09
C SER A 310 37.32 18.77 -5.72
N ARG A 311 36.55 19.57 -4.96
CA ARG A 311 36.98 20.23 -3.72
C ARG A 311 36.88 19.37 -2.45
N LYS A 312 36.25 18.19 -2.47
CA LYS A 312 35.97 17.39 -1.26
C LYS A 312 36.33 15.92 -1.47
N GLU A 313 36.64 15.20 -0.39
CA GLU A 313 36.78 13.73 -0.36
C GLU A 313 35.45 12.98 -0.61
N HIS A 314 34.45 13.65 -1.20
CA HIS A 314 33.12 13.14 -1.52
C HIS A 314 32.43 12.34 -0.40
N PRO A 315 32.41 12.82 0.86
CA PRO A 315 31.92 12.05 2.00
C PRO A 315 30.43 11.66 1.91
N HIS A 316 29.65 12.37 1.08
CA HIS A 316 28.23 12.07 0.89
C HIS A 316 27.89 11.45 -0.48
N LEU A 317 28.89 11.08 -1.29
CA LEU A 317 28.65 10.38 -2.57
C LEU A 317 27.88 9.07 -2.34
N ASP A 318 28.37 8.23 -1.42
CA ASP A 318 27.69 7.00 -1.01
C ASP A 318 26.28 7.30 -0.52
N TYR A 319 26.09 8.34 0.30
CA TYR A 319 24.77 8.72 0.80
C TYR A 319 23.78 8.99 -0.34
N TRP A 320 24.14 9.84 -1.30
CA TRP A 320 23.25 10.16 -2.42
C TRP A 320 22.95 8.96 -3.31
N LEU A 321 23.93 8.07 -3.54
CA LEU A 321 23.72 6.84 -4.30
C LEU A 321 22.70 5.91 -3.65
N ASN A 322 22.82 5.69 -2.33
CA ASN A 322 21.84 4.86 -1.61
C ASN A 322 20.46 5.54 -1.55
N ILE A 323 20.39 6.87 -1.44
CA ILE A 323 19.10 7.60 -1.51
C ILE A 323 18.44 7.38 -2.88
N VAL A 324 19.19 7.48 -3.99
CA VAL A 324 18.62 7.19 -5.32
C VAL A 324 18.17 5.73 -5.39
N GLU A 325 18.98 4.77 -4.96
CA GLU A 325 18.61 3.35 -4.96
C GLU A 325 17.28 3.10 -4.21
N LEU A 326 17.09 3.72 -3.05
CA LEU A 326 15.88 3.56 -2.23
C LEU A 326 14.60 4.13 -2.86
N PHE A 327 14.68 5.27 -3.55
CA PHE A 327 13.49 6.00 -4.02
C PHE A 327 13.24 5.93 -5.54
N SER A 328 14.23 5.50 -6.32
CA SER A 328 14.17 5.62 -7.77
C SER A 328 13.65 4.38 -8.50
N GLU A 329 13.47 3.25 -7.81
CA GLU A 329 13.10 1.97 -8.42
C GLU A 329 13.95 1.64 -9.67
N ASN A 330 15.28 1.69 -9.53
CA ASN A 330 16.25 1.48 -10.62
C ASN A 330 16.19 2.49 -11.77
N SER A 331 15.63 3.68 -11.55
CA SER A 331 15.71 4.75 -12.55
C SER A 331 17.18 5.10 -12.87
N PRO A 332 17.51 5.39 -14.13
CA PRO A 332 18.89 5.62 -14.57
C PRO A 332 19.53 6.79 -13.82
N LEU A 333 20.79 6.59 -13.42
CA LEU A 333 21.62 7.56 -12.72
C LEU A 333 22.89 7.84 -13.52
N LEU A 334 23.22 9.13 -13.69
CA LEU A 334 24.50 9.60 -14.23
C LEU A 334 25.24 10.39 -13.16
N ILE A 335 26.55 10.16 -13.04
CA ILE A 335 27.42 10.99 -12.21
C ILE A 335 28.00 12.11 -13.08
N VAL A 336 27.81 13.36 -12.66
CA VAL A 336 28.43 14.53 -13.29
C VAL A 336 29.60 14.98 -12.44
N LYS A 337 30.81 14.82 -12.97
CA LYS A 337 32.07 15.21 -12.33
C LYS A 337 32.39 16.65 -12.69
N ASN A 338 32.11 17.58 -11.77
CA ASN A 338 32.45 18.98 -11.90
C ASN A 338 33.93 19.21 -11.54
N GLU A 339 34.77 19.25 -12.58
CA GLU A 339 36.23 19.40 -12.52
C GLU A 339 36.61 20.89 -12.57
N LEU A 340 36.21 21.63 -11.53
CA LEU A 340 36.45 23.06 -11.44
C LEU A 340 37.96 23.38 -11.46
N GLY A 341 38.38 24.24 -12.39
CA GLY A 341 39.79 24.61 -12.55
C GLY A 341 40.65 23.45 -13.04
N ASP A 342 40.07 22.55 -13.84
CA ASP A 342 40.73 21.40 -14.50
C ASP A 342 41.34 20.40 -13.50
N ARG A 343 40.75 20.31 -12.31
CA ARG A 343 41.10 19.32 -11.29
C ARG A 343 40.25 18.07 -11.48
N PRO A 344 40.84 16.91 -11.83
CA PRO A 344 40.07 15.70 -12.10
C PRO A 344 39.42 15.17 -10.82
N VAL A 345 38.15 14.79 -10.93
CA VAL A 345 37.42 14.13 -9.84
C VAL A 345 37.77 12.64 -9.85
N LYS A 346 38.34 12.14 -8.75
CA LYS A 346 38.75 10.74 -8.60
C LYS A 346 37.70 9.97 -7.81
N ILE A 347 37.01 9.06 -8.49
CA ILE A 347 36.05 8.12 -7.89
C ILE A 347 36.29 6.72 -8.46
N ASP A 348 36.07 5.68 -7.67
CA ASP A 348 36.18 4.28 -8.13
C ASP A 348 34.93 3.87 -8.90
N GLU A 349 34.87 4.24 -10.19
CA GLU A 349 33.71 3.99 -11.04
C GLU A 349 33.41 2.50 -11.21
N ALA A 350 34.43 1.64 -11.19
CA ALA A 350 34.27 0.20 -11.36
C ALA A 350 33.56 -0.41 -10.14
N GLN A 351 33.99 -0.04 -8.93
CA GLN A 351 33.34 -0.46 -7.70
C GLN A 351 31.89 0.06 -7.62
N LEU A 352 31.67 1.32 -7.97
CA LEU A 352 30.34 1.93 -7.92
C LEU A 352 29.37 1.27 -8.91
N LYS A 353 29.79 1.02 -10.16
CA LYS A 353 28.97 0.32 -11.16
C LYS A 353 28.69 -1.14 -10.78
N GLY A 354 29.61 -1.79 -10.06
CA GLY A 354 29.39 -3.14 -9.52
C GLY A 354 28.38 -3.18 -8.38
N ARG A 355 28.21 -2.07 -7.64
CA ARG A 355 27.27 -1.97 -6.51
C ARG A 355 25.90 -1.42 -6.92
N PHE A 356 25.85 -0.46 -7.85
CA PHE A 356 24.65 0.26 -8.24
C PHE A 356 24.32 0.00 -9.72
N GLU A 357 23.41 -0.95 -10.00
CA GLU A 357 23.06 -1.35 -11.38
C GLU A 357 22.41 -0.24 -12.22
N ASN A 358 21.79 0.73 -11.55
CA ASN A 358 21.17 1.89 -12.17
C ASN A 358 22.17 3.00 -12.53
N LEU A 359 23.41 2.95 -12.04
CA LEU A 359 24.49 3.86 -12.44
C LEU A 359 24.94 3.53 -13.86
N LYS A 360 24.60 4.39 -14.84
CA LYS A 360 24.89 4.14 -16.25
C LYS A 360 26.22 4.75 -16.68
N GLU A 361 26.45 6.02 -16.36
CA GLU A 361 27.61 6.77 -16.87
C GLU A 361 28.19 7.73 -15.82
N SER A 362 29.45 8.13 -16.05
CA SER A 362 30.19 9.12 -15.29
C SER A 362 30.81 10.12 -16.27
N LEU A 363 30.42 11.38 -16.17
CA LEU A 363 30.64 12.40 -17.20
C LEU A 363 31.41 13.60 -16.62
N PRO A 364 32.67 13.83 -17.02
CA PRO A 364 33.43 15.00 -16.60
C PRO A 364 33.00 16.27 -17.32
N THR A 365 32.97 17.37 -16.59
CA THR A 365 32.73 18.71 -17.13
C THR A 365 33.36 19.76 -16.23
N ASN A 366 33.69 20.92 -16.79
CA ASN A 366 34.12 22.08 -16.02
C ASN A 366 33.03 23.15 -16.12
N LEU A 367 32.16 23.24 -15.11
CA LEU A 367 31.04 24.18 -15.09
C LEU A 367 31.49 25.65 -14.94
N GLY A 368 32.78 25.88 -14.64
CA GLY A 368 33.38 27.21 -14.62
C GLY A 368 33.65 27.80 -16.01
N ASN A 369 33.55 27.01 -17.09
CA ASN A 369 33.75 27.51 -18.45
C ASN A 369 32.57 28.39 -18.90
N PRO A 370 32.80 29.67 -19.25
CA PRO A 370 31.74 30.61 -19.66
C PRO A 370 30.92 30.15 -20.87
N GLN A 371 31.54 29.52 -21.87
CA GLN A 371 30.88 29.17 -23.14
C GLN A 371 30.25 27.77 -23.17
N GLY A 372 30.37 27.00 -22.08
CA GLY A 372 30.03 25.57 -22.11
C GLY A 372 31.08 24.78 -22.89
N GLY A 373 31.75 23.83 -22.23
CA GLY A 373 32.76 23.00 -22.87
C GLY A 373 32.16 21.78 -23.59
N SER A 374 32.99 21.04 -24.32
CA SER A 374 32.63 19.73 -24.90
C SER A 374 32.02 18.77 -23.87
N GLY A 375 32.40 18.86 -22.60
CA GLY A 375 31.82 18.09 -21.50
C GLY A 375 30.32 18.37 -21.26
N LEU A 376 29.87 19.63 -21.37
CA LEU A 376 28.45 19.96 -21.23
C LEU A 376 27.62 19.39 -22.38
N GLU A 377 28.15 19.42 -23.60
CA GLU A 377 27.49 18.84 -24.78
C GLU A 377 27.39 17.31 -24.67
N LEU A 378 28.42 16.64 -24.16
CA LEU A 378 28.37 15.21 -23.86
C LEU A 378 27.31 14.90 -22.79
N ILE A 379 27.21 15.73 -21.75
CA ILE A 379 26.16 15.60 -20.72
C ILE A 379 24.77 15.76 -21.33
N LYS A 380 24.53 16.77 -22.16
CA LYS A 380 23.24 16.96 -22.85
C LYS A 380 22.88 15.74 -23.70
N LYS A 381 23.83 15.22 -24.48
CA LYS A 381 23.62 14.01 -25.30
C LYS A 381 23.28 12.79 -24.45
N ALA A 382 24.00 12.58 -23.35
CA ALA A 382 23.73 11.48 -22.43
C ALA A 382 22.34 11.63 -21.78
N ILE A 383 21.98 12.84 -21.35
CA ILE A 383 20.64 13.13 -20.80
C ILE A 383 19.56 12.77 -21.81
N ILE A 384 19.64 13.27 -23.05
CA ILE A 384 18.67 12.98 -24.12
C ILE A 384 18.56 11.47 -24.36
N TYR A 385 19.70 10.78 -24.46
CA TYR A 385 19.73 9.33 -24.64
C TYR A 385 19.00 8.61 -23.50
N HIS A 386 19.39 8.82 -22.24
CA HIS A 386 18.80 8.09 -21.11
C HIS A 386 17.34 8.44 -20.86
N ILE A 387 16.95 9.71 -21.04
CA ILE A 387 15.55 10.14 -20.94
C ILE A 387 14.70 9.45 -22.00
N SER A 388 15.18 9.34 -23.24
CA SER A 388 14.44 8.66 -24.32
C SER A 388 14.17 7.17 -24.05
N GLN A 389 14.97 6.55 -23.18
CA GLN A 389 14.84 5.13 -22.81
C GLN A 389 13.96 4.90 -21.58
N LEU A 390 13.46 5.96 -20.94
CA LEU A 390 12.57 5.81 -19.79
C LEU A 390 11.27 5.12 -20.22
N SER A 391 10.81 4.15 -19.43
CA SER A 391 9.75 3.21 -19.81
C SER A 391 8.39 3.82 -20.13
N HIS A 392 8.14 5.06 -19.71
CA HIS A 392 6.90 5.78 -19.96
C HIS A 392 6.94 6.67 -21.20
N ILE A 393 8.13 6.91 -21.76
CA ILE A 393 8.31 7.78 -22.91
C ILE A 393 7.80 7.09 -24.16
N GLY A 394 6.98 7.80 -24.92
CA GLY A 394 6.27 7.26 -26.07
C GLY A 394 5.03 6.44 -25.71
N ASN A 395 4.68 6.31 -24.42
CA ASN A 395 3.44 5.66 -24.03
C ASN A 395 2.24 6.39 -24.63
N SER A 396 1.29 5.60 -25.10
CA SER A 396 0.02 6.08 -25.60
C SER A 396 -0.90 6.46 -24.43
N LEU A 397 -1.34 7.72 -24.42
CA LEU A 397 -2.33 8.25 -23.49
C LEU A 397 -3.56 8.75 -24.26
N PRO A 398 -4.74 8.80 -23.62
CA PRO A 398 -5.91 9.44 -24.22
C PRO A 398 -5.62 10.92 -24.54
N LYS A 399 -6.07 11.40 -25.70
CA LYS A 399 -5.85 12.79 -26.13
C LYS A 399 -6.41 13.84 -25.17
N THR A 400 -7.51 13.54 -24.49
CA THR A 400 -8.10 14.46 -23.50
C THR A 400 -7.19 14.68 -22.31
N TRP A 401 -6.43 13.68 -21.89
CA TRP A 401 -5.52 13.79 -20.76
C TRP A 401 -4.43 14.81 -21.05
N ILE A 402 -3.87 14.76 -22.27
CA ILE A 402 -2.85 15.72 -22.72
C ILE A 402 -3.43 17.14 -22.79
N LYS A 403 -4.63 17.31 -23.35
CA LYS A 403 -5.30 18.63 -23.41
C LYS A 403 -5.57 19.22 -22.03
N VAL A 404 -6.06 18.39 -21.10
CA VAL A 404 -6.29 18.83 -19.72
C VAL A 404 -4.98 19.22 -19.06
N ARG A 405 -3.91 18.42 -19.24
CA ARG A 405 -2.57 18.76 -18.75
C ARG A 405 -2.12 20.13 -19.24
N GLU A 406 -2.13 20.35 -20.56
CA GLU A 406 -1.73 21.62 -21.17
C GLU A 406 -2.54 22.80 -20.60
N LYS A 407 -3.84 22.62 -20.41
CA LYS A 407 -4.71 23.65 -19.84
C LYS A 407 -4.38 23.98 -18.38
N LEU A 408 -4.00 22.99 -17.58
CA LEU A 408 -3.59 23.19 -16.19
C LEU A 408 -2.24 23.91 -16.10
N GLU A 409 -1.35 23.70 -17.07
CA GLU A 409 -0.02 24.31 -17.11
C GLU A 409 -0.05 25.76 -17.58
N GLU A 410 -0.94 26.08 -18.52
CA GLU A 410 -1.22 27.46 -18.94
C GLU A 410 -1.85 28.31 -17.83
N ASP A 411 -2.34 27.67 -16.76
CA ASP A 411 -2.99 28.38 -15.66
C ASP A 411 -1.95 29.05 -14.75
N GLU A 412 -1.97 30.38 -14.72
CA GLU A 412 -1.01 31.17 -13.95
C GLU A 412 -1.19 31.03 -12.43
N ARG A 413 -2.31 30.46 -11.95
CA ARG A 413 -2.59 30.31 -10.51
C ARG A 413 -1.70 29.25 -9.87
N ASN A 414 -1.43 29.40 -8.58
CA ASN A 414 -0.66 28.41 -7.82
C ASN A 414 -1.49 27.18 -7.45
N TYR A 415 -2.80 27.35 -7.32
CA TYR A 415 -3.77 26.32 -6.96
C TYR A 415 -5.16 26.68 -7.52
N ILE A 416 -6.03 25.68 -7.62
CA ILE A 416 -7.43 25.79 -8.02
C ILE A 416 -8.31 24.91 -7.13
N SER A 417 -9.61 25.20 -7.07
CA SER A 417 -10.54 24.30 -6.38
C SER A 417 -10.78 23.04 -7.19
N LEU A 418 -11.21 21.96 -6.53
CA LEU A 418 -11.61 20.72 -7.20
C LEU A 418 -12.70 20.98 -8.25
N ASP A 419 -13.71 21.80 -7.94
CA ASP A 419 -14.77 22.12 -8.91
C ASP A 419 -14.23 22.81 -10.17
N GLN A 420 -13.25 23.71 -10.02
CA GLN A 420 -12.59 24.36 -11.16
C GLN A 420 -11.79 23.35 -11.98
N TYR A 421 -11.07 22.44 -11.32
CA TYR A 421 -10.38 21.34 -11.98
C TYR A 421 -11.35 20.45 -12.78
N LEU A 422 -12.48 20.06 -12.18
CA LEU A 422 -13.49 19.24 -12.84
C LEU A 422 -14.10 19.96 -14.05
N GLN A 423 -14.36 21.28 -13.94
CA GLN A 423 -14.80 22.11 -15.07
C GLN A 423 -13.77 22.17 -16.19
N ILE A 424 -12.48 22.31 -15.88
CA ILE A 424 -11.39 22.27 -16.87
C ILE A 424 -11.42 20.93 -17.60
N CYS A 425 -11.60 19.82 -16.87
CA CYS A 425 -11.71 18.51 -17.49
C CYS A 425 -12.91 18.42 -18.46
N ASP A 426 -14.09 18.85 -18.00
CA ASP A 426 -15.33 18.80 -18.79
C ASP A 426 -15.23 19.64 -20.07
N GLN A 427 -14.66 20.85 -19.97
CA GLN A 427 -14.46 21.74 -21.11
C GLN A 427 -13.46 21.20 -22.14
N ASN A 428 -12.53 20.34 -21.71
CA ASN A 428 -11.49 19.76 -22.56
C ASN A 428 -11.79 18.33 -23.02
N GLY A 429 -13.05 17.90 -22.89
CA GLY A 429 -13.57 16.71 -23.56
C GLY A 429 -13.76 15.49 -22.66
N PHE A 430 -13.49 15.57 -21.35
CA PHE A 430 -13.87 14.49 -20.45
C PHE A 430 -15.38 14.35 -20.40
N LYS A 431 -15.90 13.21 -20.88
CA LYS A 431 -17.33 12.89 -20.80
C LYS A 431 -17.58 12.03 -19.57
N PHE A 432 -18.07 12.65 -18.50
CA PHE A 432 -18.52 11.90 -17.33
C PHE A 432 -19.73 11.03 -17.71
N LYS A 433 -19.58 9.70 -17.65
CA LYS A 433 -20.70 8.75 -17.74
C LYS A 433 -21.15 8.43 -16.31
N GLN A 434 -22.40 8.78 -15.98
CA GLN A 434 -22.99 8.57 -14.64
C GLN A 434 -23.00 7.11 -14.16
N GLU A 435 -22.72 6.15 -15.05
CA GLU A 435 -22.67 4.71 -14.77
C GLU A 435 -21.34 4.25 -14.14
N SER A 436 -20.30 5.10 -14.09
CA SER A 436 -19.02 4.77 -13.46
C SER A 436 -19.05 5.04 -11.96
N VAL A 437 -18.59 4.07 -11.15
CA VAL A 437 -18.44 4.23 -9.70
C VAL A 437 -17.28 5.18 -9.35
N THR A 438 -16.30 5.34 -10.25
CA THR A 438 -15.14 6.22 -10.06
C THR A 438 -15.14 7.36 -11.08
N ASP A 439 -14.92 8.59 -10.62
CA ASP A 439 -14.75 9.74 -11.50
C ASP A 439 -13.39 9.70 -12.19
N GLY A 440 -13.37 9.44 -13.51
CA GLY A 440 -12.13 9.37 -14.31
C GLY A 440 -11.27 10.66 -14.25
N ARG A 441 -11.87 11.81 -13.92
CA ARG A 441 -11.14 13.07 -13.73
C ARG A 441 -10.30 13.03 -12.45
N LEU A 442 -10.80 12.43 -11.37
CA LEU A 442 -10.02 12.24 -10.14
C LEU A 442 -8.83 11.30 -10.39
N VAL A 443 -9.04 10.25 -11.20
CA VAL A 443 -7.95 9.36 -11.64
C VAL A 443 -6.87 10.14 -12.39
N LEU A 444 -7.26 11.03 -13.30
CA LEU A 444 -6.31 11.89 -14.03
C LEU A 444 -5.52 12.81 -13.10
N SER A 445 -6.18 13.52 -12.18
CA SER A 445 -5.46 14.40 -11.26
C SER A 445 -4.46 13.65 -10.37
N GLN A 446 -4.77 12.40 -9.99
CA GLN A 446 -3.81 11.57 -9.28
C GLN A 446 -2.63 11.22 -10.17
N TYR A 447 -2.88 10.83 -11.42
CA TYR A 447 -1.81 10.51 -12.36
C TYR A 447 -0.81 11.68 -12.49
N PHE A 448 -1.31 12.92 -12.53
CA PHE A 448 -0.48 14.13 -12.50
C PHE A 448 0.21 14.38 -11.15
N HIS A 449 -0.44 14.07 -10.03
CA HIS A 449 0.19 14.09 -8.70
C HIS A 449 1.40 13.15 -8.64
N ASP A 450 1.26 11.93 -9.16
CA ASP A 450 2.31 10.91 -9.13
C ASP A 450 3.47 11.25 -10.09
N LEU A 451 3.20 11.95 -11.21
CA LEU A 451 4.23 12.54 -12.08
C LEU A 451 4.93 13.75 -11.44
N GLY A 452 4.31 14.34 -10.42
CA GLY A 452 4.77 15.56 -9.76
C GLY A 452 4.54 16.83 -10.58
N SER A 453 3.64 16.80 -11.57
CA SER A 453 3.26 18.01 -12.32
C SER A 453 2.29 18.90 -11.53
N ILE A 454 1.43 18.29 -10.69
CA ILE A 454 0.57 18.98 -9.73
C ILE A 454 0.63 18.27 -8.37
N LEU A 455 -0.03 18.78 -7.33
CA LEU A 455 -0.32 18.02 -6.11
C LEU A 455 -1.82 18.01 -5.83
N HIS A 456 -2.41 16.82 -5.68
CA HIS A 456 -3.80 16.65 -5.28
C HIS A 456 -3.92 15.40 -4.38
N PHE A 457 -4.36 15.57 -3.14
CA PHE A 457 -4.39 14.51 -2.13
C PHE A 457 -5.80 13.97 -1.97
N GLN A 458 -6.01 12.71 -2.33
CA GLN A 458 -7.35 12.14 -2.46
C GLN A 458 -7.78 11.20 -1.33
N GLU A 459 -6.92 10.98 -0.32
CA GLU A 459 -7.14 9.92 0.67
C GLU A 459 -8.30 10.23 1.65
N ASP A 460 -8.58 11.51 1.91
CA ASP A 460 -9.60 11.96 2.85
C ASP A 460 -10.48 13.03 2.20
N GLN A 461 -11.73 12.70 1.88
CA GLN A 461 -12.69 13.61 1.25
C GLN A 461 -13.08 14.81 2.15
N THR A 462 -12.82 14.71 3.45
CA THR A 462 -13.07 15.80 4.41
C THR A 462 -11.92 16.80 4.49
N SER A 463 -10.75 16.41 3.97
CA SER A 463 -9.54 17.23 3.93
C SER A 463 -9.70 18.46 3.00
N PRO A 464 -9.29 19.65 3.45
CA PRO A 464 -9.04 20.80 2.57
C PRO A 464 -8.17 20.49 1.34
N LEU A 465 -7.20 19.59 1.45
CA LEU A 465 -6.34 19.17 0.34
C LEU A 465 -7.05 18.30 -0.71
N TYR A 466 -8.15 17.63 -0.36
CA TYR A 466 -9.01 16.95 -1.34
C TYR A 466 -9.76 17.95 -2.22
N LYS A 467 -10.10 19.12 -1.66
CA LYS A 467 -10.84 20.16 -2.37
C LYS A 467 -9.94 21.12 -3.14
N THR A 468 -8.63 20.92 -3.08
CA THR A 468 -7.62 21.83 -3.59
C THR A 468 -6.65 21.07 -4.49
N VAL A 469 -6.52 21.52 -5.73
CA VAL A 469 -5.48 21.05 -6.65
C VAL A 469 -4.38 22.11 -6.69
N ILE A 470 -3.20 21.77 -6.15
CA ILE A 470 -2.03 22.64 -6.19
C ILE A 470 -1.37 22.46 -7.56
N LEU A 471 -1.49 23.46 -8.42
CA LEU A 471 -0.96 23.43 -9.78
C LEU A 471 0.57 23.57 -9.81
N LYS A 472 1.14 24.28 -8.84
CA LYS A 472 2.60 24.53 -8.77
C LYS A 472 3.18 23.89 -7.52
N PRO A 473 3.74 22.66 -7.60
CA PRO A 473 4.34 21.98 -6.45
C PRO A 473 5.38 22.83 -5.71
N LYS A 474 6.17 23.63 -6.45
CA LYS A 474 7.14 24.58 -5.91
C LYS A 474 6.53 25.56 -4.91
N TRP A 475 5.35 26.11 -5.21
CA TRP A 475 4.66 27.04 -4.32
C TRP A 475 4.30 26.37 -2.98
N GLY A 476 3.83 25.12 -3.01
CA GLY A 476 3.52 24.36 -1.80
C GLY A 476 4.77 24.06 -0.96
N THR A 477 5.90 23.73 -1.60
CA THR A 477 7.16 23.51 -0.88
C THR A 477 7.75 24.80 -0.31
N ASP A 478 7.70 25.90 -1.06
CA ASP A 478 8.20 27.20 -0.63
C ASP A 478 7.44 27.70 0.60
N ALA A 479 6.13 27.43 0.69
CA ALA A 479 5.35 27.68 1.89
C ALA A 479 5.88 26.94 3.13
N ALA A 480 6.18 25.64 3.00
CA ALA A 480 6.75 24.84 4.09
C ALA A 480 8.14 25.35 4.49
N TYR A 481 8.97 25.71 3.52
CA TYR A 481 10.30 26.28 3.78
C TYR A 481 10.21 27.64 4.50
N LYS A 482 9.24 28.50 4.17
CA LYS A 482 9.02 29.76 4.92
C LYS A 482 8.81 29.53 6.42
N VAL A 483 8.16 28.44 6.81
CA VAL A 483 7.99 28.07 8.23
C VAL A 483 9.30 27.54 8.81
N LEU A 484 9.92 26.58 8.13
CA LEU A 484 11.15 25.93 8.63
C LEU A 484 12.35 26.89 8.69
N ASP A 485 12.35 27.93 7.86
CA ASP A 485 13.40 28.95 7.84
C ASP A 485 13.14 30.15 8.73
N ASN A 486 11.96 30.27 9.31
CA ASN A 486 11.62 31.39 10.16
C ASN A 486 12.50 31.41 11.43
N ASN A 487 13.13 32.56 11.69
CA ASN A 487 14.05 32.72 12.82
C ASN A 487 13.38 32.49 14.18
N GLN A 488 12.12 32.93 14.34
CA GLN A 488 11.38 32.74 15.58
C GLN A 488 11.07 31.26 15.82
N VAL A 489 10.66 30.54 14.76
CA VAL A 489 10.38 29.10 14.83
C VAL A 489 11.66 28.32 15.18
N LYS A 490 12.80 28.68 14.58
CA LYS A 490 14.12 28.09 14.93
C LYS A 490 14.50 28.37 16.38
N GLN A 491 14.35 29.60 16.85
CA GLN A 491 14.65 29.98 18.24
C GLN A 491 13.73 29.28 19.25
N ASN A 492 12.48 29.01 18.86
CA ASN A 492 11.51 28.26 19.65
C ASN A 492 11.63 26.73 19.47
N LEU A 493 12.78 26.23 18.98
CA LEU A 493 13.06 24.80 18.79
C LEU A 493 11.99 24.08 17.96
N GLY A 494 11.53 24.73 16.88
CA GLY A 494 10.53 24.17 15.97
C GLY A 494 9.08 24.35 16.42
N LYS A 495 8.81 24.95 17.58
CA LYS A 495 7.45 25.22 18.06
C LYS A 495 6.87 26.46 17.40
N PHE A 496 5.64 26.36 16.89
CA PHE A 496 4.90 27.48 16.29
C PHE A 496 3.38 27.34 16.47
N THR A 497 2.67 28.44 16.26
CA THR A 497 1.21 28.55 16.39
C THR A 497 0.54 28.97 15.09
N THR A 498 -0.77 28.77 14.98
CA THR A 498 -1.55 29.27 13.82
C THR A 498 -1.53 30.81 13.70
N ILE A 499 -1.21 31.53 14.78
CA ILE A 499 -1.06 32.99 14.76
C ILE A 499 0.25 33.37 14.09
N GLU A 500 1.34 32.69 14.42
CA GLU A 500 2.64 32.88 13.76
C GLU A 500 2.58 32.47 12.29
N LEU A 501 1.86 31.38 11.96
CA LEU A 501 1.63 31.00 10.56
C LEU A 501 0.94 32.11 9.76
N LYS A 502 -0.02 32.84 10.35
CA LYS A 502 -0.65 34.01 9.71
C LYS A 502 0.35 35.12 9.37
N GLN A 503 1.38 35.29 10.19
CA GLN A 503 2.43 36.27 9.97
C GLN A 503 3.46 35.78 8.95
N ILE A 504 3.83 34.50 9.01
CA ILE A 504 4.77 33.87 8.08
C ILE A 504 4.19 33.83 6.66
N TRP A 505 2.90 33.48 6.54
CA TRP A 505 2.16 33.39 5.29
C TRP A 505 1.24 34.61 5.07
N GLN A 506 1.73 35.80 5.42
CA GLN A 506 0.99 37.05 5.22
C GLN A 506 0.95 37.51 3.76
N ASP A 507 1.88 37.02 2.93
CA ASP A 507 1.97 37.39 1.52
C ASP A 507 0.69 37.00 0.78
N ALA A 508 0.27 37.83 -0.19
CA ALA A 508 -1.00 37.68 -0.88
C ALA A 508 -1.19 36.30 -1.54
N GLU A 509 -0.10 35.66 -1.94
CA GLU A 509 -0.10 34.32 -2.56
C GLU A 509 -0.35 33.16 -1.57
N TYR A 510 -0.21 33.35 -0.25
CA TYR A 510 -0.42 32.31 0.76
C TYR A 510 -1.56 32.61 1.74
N LYS A 511 -1.96 33.89 1.90
CA LYS A 511 -2.84 34.32 3.00
C LYS A 511 -4.15 33.54 3.10
N ASP A 512 -4.70 33.10 1.97
CA ASP A 512 -6.00 32.43 1.87
C ASP A 512 -5.89 30.89 1.92
N MET A 513 -4.67 30.35 2.05
CA MET A 513 -4.37 28.90 1.97
C MET A 513 -3.72 28.32 3.23
N GLN A 514 -3.79 29.06 4.34
CA GLN A 514 -3.03 28.71 5.55
C GLN A 514 -3.41 27.33 6.12
N SER A 515 -4.69 26.96 6.03
CA SER A 515 -5.20 25.68 6.52
C SER A 515 -4.69 24.53 5.67
N GLU A 516 -4.78 24.67 4.35
CA GLU A 516 -4.32 23.71 3.35
C GLU A 516 -2.81 23.53 3.42
N LEU A 517 -2.05 24.61 3.56
CA LEU A 517 -0.58 24.57 3.66
C LEU A 517 -0.09 23.93 4.96
N LEU A 518 -0.78 24.19 6.08
CA LEU A 518 -0.50 23.50 7.33
C LEU A 518 -0.81 22.00 7.22
N GLU A 519 -1.93 21.66 6.59
CA GLU A 519 -2.28 20.27 6.34
C GLU A 519 -1.28 19.58 5.40
N LEU A 520 -0.75 20.30 4.41
CA LEU A 520 0.32 19.81 3.53
C LEU A 520 1.57 19.46 4.34
N MET A 521 1.96 20.32 5.30
CA MET A 521 3.09 20.03 6.20
C MET A 521 2.82 18.79 7.08
N LEU A 522 1.60 18.61 7.56
CA LEU A 522 1.19 17.43 8.33
C LEU A 522 1.22 16.17 7.46
N LYS A 523 0.70 16.22 6.23
CA LYS A 523 0.73 15.11 5.25
C LYS A 523 2.16 14.71 4.90
N PHE A 524 3.05 15.69 4.73
CA PHE A 524 4.48 15.47 4.53
C PHE A 524 5.25 15.10 5.81
N LYS A 525 4.55 14.89 6.93
CA LYS A 525 5.15 14.49 8.21
C LYS A 525 6.31 15.43 8.62
N LEU A 526 6.14 16.72 8.38
CA LEU A 526 7.12 17.77 8.71
C LEU A 526 6.84 18.42 10.07
N CYS A 527 5.65 18.24 10.60
CA CYS A 527 5.25 18.72 11.91
C CYS A 527 4.12 17.85 12.49
N TYR A 528 3.83 18.05 13.79
CA TYR A 528 2.70 17.42 14.47
C TYR A 528 2.02 18.42 15.43
N PRO A 529 0.71 18.24 15.71
CA PRO A 529 0.00 19.06 16.69
C PRO A 529 0.34 18.62 18.13
N LEU A 530 0.47 19.59 19.04
CA LEU A 530 0.62 19.34 20.47
C LEU A 530 -0.74 18.98 21.11
N PRO A 531 -0.89 17.78 21.73
CA PRO A 531 -2.18 17.33 22.27
C PRO A 531 -2.77 18.29 23.33
N ASN A 532 -1.90 18.88 24.16
CA ASN A 532 -2.30 19.72 25.29
C ASN A 532 -2.28 21.22 24.97
N ALA A 533 -1.95 21.62 23.74
CA ALA A 533 -1.87 23.01 23.32
C ALA A 533 -2.58 23.23 21.98
N LYS A 534 -3.82 23.71 22.04
CA LYS A 534 -4.62 23.99 20.84
C LYS A 534 -3.84 24.91 19.89
N ASN A 535 -3.96 24.64 18.59
CA ASN A 535 -3.37 25.46 17.52
C ASN A 535 -1.84 25.63 17.61
N THR A 536 -1.15 24.70 18.29
CA THR A 536 0.30 24.72 18.45
C THR A 536 0.89 23.44 17.86
N TYR A 537 2.01 23.58 17.16
CA TYR A 537 2.65 22.53 16.40
C TYR A 537 4.16 22.53 16.66
N ILE A 538 4.80 21.39 16.41
CA ILE A 538 6.26 21.23 16.49
C ILE A 538 6.76 20.64 15.17
N ALA A 539 7.80 21.26 14.60
CA ALA A 539 8.60 20.70 13.53
C ALA A 539 9.84 19.98 14.11
N PRO A 540 9.83 18.63 14.21
CA PRO A 540 10.86 17.89 14.96
C PRO A 540 12.28 18.03 14.41
N GLN A 541 12.43 18.33 13.12
CA GLN A 541 13.70 18.61 12.45
C GLN A 541 14.40 19.88 12.95
N LEU A 542 13.72 20.72 13.73
CA LEU A 542 14.26 21.94 14.35
C LEU A 542 14.44 21.81 15.87
N LEU A 543 14.21 20.61 16.44
CA LEU A 543 14.43 20.37 17.86
C LEU A 543 15.91 20.45 18.22
N ASP A 544 16.19 20.61 19.52
CA ASP A 544 17.54 20.57 20.05
C ASP A 544 18.18 19.20 19.77
N ALA A 545 19.49 19.20 19.51
CA ALA A 545 20.26 17.96 19.34
C ALA A 545 20.55 17.28 20.67
N ASN A 546 20.52 18.02 21.78
CA ASN A 546 20.83 17.53 23.11
C ASN A 546 19.63 16.82 23.72
N GLN A 547 19.89 15.68 24.34
CA GLN A 547 18.91 14.93 25.13
C GLN A 547 18.54 15.74 26.39
N PRO A 548 17.24 15.91 26.70
CA PRO A 548 16.78 16.57 27.92
C PRO A 548 17.06 15.70 29.16
N GLU A 549 17.16 16.33 30.33
CA GLU A 549 17.30 15.60 31.60
C GLU A 549 15.95 15.05 32.08
N TYR A 550 15.87 13.74 32.28
CA TYR A 550 14.72 13.06 32.87
C TYR A 550 15.13 11.82 33.67
N SER A 551 14.28 11.41 34.60
CA SER A 551 14.47 10.21 35.41
C SER A 551 14.08 8.95 34.63
N TRP A 552 14.97 7.96 34.59
CA TRP A 552 14.72 6.66 33.98
C TRP A 552 14.96 5.53 34.99
N ASN A 553 14.15 4.48 34.95
CA ASN A 553 14.37 3.28 35.74
C ASN A 553 15.18 2.27 34.92
N ASP A 554 16.44 2.07 35.29
CA ASP A 554 17.32 1.12 34.60
C ASP A 554 17.04 -0.35 34.91
N SER A 555 16.20 -0.66 35.90
CA SER A 555 15.84 -2.03 36.29
C SER A 555 14.70 -2.61 35.45
N ASP A 556 14.79 -3.90 35.12
CA ASP A 556 13.79 -4.66 34.36
C ASP A 556 13.37 -3.94 33.06
N ASN A 557 14.34 -3.57 32.23
CA ASN A 557 14.06 -2.92 30.94
C ASN A 557 13.89 -3.96 29.82
N LEU A 558 12.89 -3.73 28.96
CA LEU A 558 12.77 -4.45 27.71
C LEU A 558 13.50 -3.68 26.62
N LEU A 559 14.44 -4.33 25.93
CA LEU A 559 15.29 -3.72 24.89
C LEU A 559 14.95 -4.28 23.51
N LEU A 560 15.06 -3.43 22.49
CA LEU A 560 15.05 -3.84 21.09
C LEU A 560 15.86 -2.84 20.26
N ASN A 561 16.68 -3.35 19.33
CA ASN A 561 17.47 -2.50 18.46
C ASN A 561 17.14 -2.76 16.98
N TYR A 562 17.20 -1.71 16.18
CA TYR A 562 17.23 -1.79 14.73
C TYR A 562 18.62 -1.34 14.24
N GLU A 563 19.24 -2.12 13.37
CA GLU A 563 20.52 -1.79 12.72
C GLU A 563 20.31 -1.68 11.21
N TYR A 564 20.83 -0.61 10.61
CA TYR A 564 20.64 -0.33 9.18
C TYR A 564 21.94 -0.52 8.42
N ASN A 565 21.87 -1.20 7.27
CA ASN A 565 23.01 -1.22 6.35
C ASN A 565 23.27 0.18 5.80
N PHE A 566 22.22 0.94 5.49
CA PHE A 566 22.23 2.35 5.16
C PHE A 566 21.03 3.01 5.85
N MET A 567 21.25 4.14 6.52
CA MET A 567 20.20 4.83 7.29
C MET A 567 19.84 6.16 6.62
N PRO A 568 18.67 6.26 5.96
CA PRO A 568 18.12 7.53 5.51
C PRO A 568 17.95 8.50 6.68
N ARG A 569 18.24 9.79 6.44
CA ARG A 569 17.97 10.83 7.44
C ARG A 569 16.46 11.03 7.59
N GLY A 570 16.01 11.20 8.83
CA GLY A 570 14.64 11.56 9.15
C GLY A 570 13.69 10.40 9.46
N ILE A 571 14.19 9.16 9.58
CA ILE A 571 13.39 8.02 10.07
C ILE A 571 12.84 8.35 11.46
N LEU A 572 13.70 8.78 12.40
CA LEU A 572 13.24 9.08 13.75
C LEU A 572 12.33 10.31 13.81
N THR A 573 12.60 11.37 13.05
CA THR A 573 11.73 12.56 13.04
C THR A 573 10.33 12.24 12.50
N ARG A 574 10.22 11.36 11.49
CA ARG A 574 8.93 10.83 11.03
C ARG A 574 8.26 9.98 12.10
N PHE A 575 9.01 9.11 12.78
CA PHE A 575 8.50 8.32 13.89
C PHE A 575 7.94 9.20 15.02
N ILE A 576 8.63 10.29 15.37
CA ILE A 576 8.17 11.28 16.35
C ILE A 576 6.84 11.88 15.92
N VAL A 577 6.69 12.27 14.64
CA VAL A 577 5.42 12.79 14.11
C VAL A 577 4.29 11.78 14.25
N GLU A 578 4.50 10.51 13.89
CA GLU A 578 3.45 9.49 13.99
C GLU A 578 3.08 9.17 15.45
N MET A 579 4.09 9.15 16.33
CA MET A 579 3.92 8.78 17.74
C MET A 579 3.59 9.96 18.67
N HIS A 580 3.30 11.15 18.12
CA HIS A 580 3.10 12.39 18.89
C HIS A 580 2.08 12.29 20.04
N LYS A 581 1.05 11.46 19.89
CA LYS A 581 0.01 11.26 20.94
C LYS A 581 0.56 10.61 22.22
N TYR A 582 1.70 9.94 22.13
CA TYR A 582 2.34 9.24 23.25
C TYR A 582 3.52 10.00 23.83
N ILE A 583 3.90 11.16 23.29
CA ILE A 583 5.09 11.90 23.77
C ILE A 583 4.86 12.41 25.19
N ASP A 584 5.81 12.12 26.08
CA ASP A 584 5.86 12.66 27.44
C ASP A 584 6.50 14.05 27.42
N GLU A 585 5.77 15.03 26.89
CA GLU A 585 6.24 16.42 26.74
C GLU A 585 6.81 16.98 28.07
N PRO A 586 7.97 17.67 28.05
CA PRO A 586 8.73 18.15 26.89
C PRO A 586 9.87 17.21 26.43
N ASN A 587 9.83 15.92 26.75
CA ASN A 587 10.97 14.99 26.57
C ASN A 587 11.10 14.47 25.12
N VAL A 588 11.38 15.38 24.19
CA VAL A 588 11.58 15.10 22.75
C VAL A 588 12.71 15.96 22.20
N TRP A 589 13.61 15.36 21.41
CA TRP A 589 14.77 16.02 20.82
C TRP A 589 15.07 15.44 19.43
N LEU A 590 16.02 16.01 18.71
CA LEU A 590 16.28 15.68 17.30
C LEU A 590 16.62 14.19 17.08
N THR A 591 17.29 13.57 18.05
CA THR A 591 17.78 12.18 18.00
C THR A 591 17.10 11.25 19.00
N GLY A 592 16.00 11.66 19.63
CA GLY A 592 15.24 10.77 20.49
C GLY A 592 13.93 11.32 21.04
N VAL A 593 13.17 10.42 21.64
CA VAL A 593 11.87 10.75 22.23
C VAL A 593 11.55 9.83 23.39
N LEU A 594 10.96 10.42 24.44
CA LEU A 594 10.35 9.68 25.54
C LEU A 594 8.84 9.60 25.30
N LEU A 595 8.34 8.37 25.23
CA LEU A 595 6.94 8.05 25.04
C LEU A 595 6.37 7.45 26.33
N LYS A 596 5.09 7.70 26.60
CA LYS A 596 4.36 7.19 27.75
C LYS A 596 2.99 6.68 27.35
N ARG A 597 2.65 5.50 27.87
CA ARG A 597 1.32 4.90 27.78
C ARG A 597 1.00 4.20 29.09
N ASP A 598 -0.04 4.68 29.77
CA ASP A 598 -0.40 4.25 31.12
C ASP A 598 0.81 4.36 32.09
N ASP A 599 1.17 3.26 32.77
CA ASP A 599 2.34 3.14 33.65
C ASP A 599 3.59 2.59 32.94
N THR A 600 3.70 2.76 31.61
CA THR A 600 4.83 2.27 30.82
C THR A 600 5.47 3.40 30.04
N TRP A 601 6.79 3.53 30.17
CA TRP A 601 7.62 4.48 29.46
C TRP A 601 8.46 3.77 28.41
N ALA A 602 8.69 4.44 27.30
CA ALA A 602 9.56 3.97 26.24
C ALA A 602 10.47 5.10 25.79
N GLU A 603 11.78 4.85 25.76
CA GLU A 603 12.73 5.75 25.14
C GLU A 603 13.15 5.16 23.80
N VAL A 604 13.06 5.98 22.74
CA VAL A 604 13.50 5.64 21.39
C VAL A 604 14.57 6.63 20.98
N THR A 605 15.78 6.15 20.66
CA THR A 605 16.91 6.99 20.30
C THR A 605 17.57 6.55 19.00
N GLU A 606 18.03 7.52 18.20
CA GLU A 606 18.78 7.32 16.97
C GLU A 606 20.27 7.63 17.22
N THR A 607 21.14 6.68 16.87
CA THR A 607 22.59 6.95 16.77
C THR A 607 23.02 6.79 15.32
N TYR A 608 23.01 7.91 14.59
CA TYR A 608 23.20 7.93 13.14
C TYR A 608 24.55 7.35 12.68
N ASP A 609 25.64 7.64 13.38
CA ASP A 609 26.99 7.15 13.02
C ASP A 609 27.11 5.62 13.14
N ARG A 610 26.34 5.03 14.06
CA ARG A 610 26.23 3.58 14.22
C ARG A 610 25.10 2.97 13.40
N ARG A 611 24.29 3.81 12.74
CA ARG A 611 23.11 3.41 11.96
C ARG A 611 22.20 2.53 12.81
N GLU A 612 21.84 3.00 13.98
CA GLU A 612 20.99 2.27 14.93
C GLU A 612 19.83 3.11 15.45
N ILE A 613 18.69 2.45 15.65
CA ILE A 613 17.61 2.95 16.52
C ILE A 613 17.51 1.99 17.70
N LYS A 614 17.70 2.52 18.91
CA LYS A 614 17.58 1.79 20.17
C LYS A 614 16.24 2.09 20.82
N ILE A 615 15.56 1.06 21.30
CA ILE A 615 14.31 1.15 22.03
C ILE A 615 14.52 0.52 23.39
N ARG A 616 14.17 1.24 24.45
CA ARG A 616 14.12 0.69 25.82
C ARG A 616 12.80 1.03 26.47
N LEU A 617 12.19 0.07 27.16
CA LEU A 617 10.92 0.25 27.85
C LEU A 617 11.02 -0.16 29.31
N SER A 618 10.37 0.63 30.17
CA SER A 618 10.20 0.37 31.59
C SER A 618 8.73 0.46 31.99
N GLY A 619 8.25 -0.45 32.83
CA GLY A 619 6.85 -0.48 33.28
C GLY A 619 6.19 -1.86 33.19
N LYS A 620 4.88 -1.92 33.43
CA LYS A 620 4.14 -3.20 33.50
C LYS A 620 3.79 -3.78 32.13
N ASN A 621 3.45 -2.94 31.15
CA ASN A 621 2.90 -3.35 29.85
C ASN A 621 3.91 -3.16 28.71
N LYS A 622 5.20 -3.43 28.98
CA LYS A 622 6.32 -3.21 28.03
C LYS A 622 6.11 -3.90 26.69
N ARG A 623 5.66 -5.16 26.68
CA ARG A 623 5.48 -5.94 25.44
C ARG A 623 4.41 -5.34 24.53
N ASP A 624 3.26 -5.00 25.09
CA ASP A 624 2.16 -4.41 24.33
C ASP A 624 2.53 -3.04 23.76
N PHE A 625 3.26 -2.22 24.53
CA PHE A 625 3.69 -0.91 24.04
C PHE A 625 4.83 -1.02 23.01
N LEU A 626 5.76 -1.96 23.20
CA LEU A 626 6.79 -2.27 22.20
C LEU A 626 6.17 -2.73 20.88
N ALA A 627 5.08 -3.51 20.92
CA ALA A 627 4.37 -3.91 19.70
C ALA A 627 3.84 -2.71 18.91
N VAL A 628 3.31 -1.68 19.59
CA VAL A 628 2.87 -0.44 18.93
C VAL A 628 4.06 0.34 18.33
N ILE A 629 5.15 0.48 19.09
CA ILE A 629 6.35 1.20 18.64
C ILE A 629 6.98 0.50 17.43
N THR A 630 7.14 -0.82 17.51
CA THR A 630 7.75 -1.62 16.43
C THR A 630 6.86 -1.67 15.21
N HIS A 631 5.54 -1.75 15.37
CA HIS A 631 4.62 -1.64 14.24
C HIS A 631 4.80 -0.32 13.50
N GLN A 632 4.85 0.81 14.21
CA GLN A 632 5.00 2.11 13.57
C GLN A 632 6.36 2.28 12.87
N LEU A 633 7.44 1.77 13.47
CA LEU A 633 8.77 1.78 12.84
C LEU A 633 8.81 0.87 11.61
N ASP A 634 8.23 -0.33 11.71
CA ASP A 634 8.16 -1.27 10.60
C ASP A 634 7.35 -0.66 9.43
N GLU A 635 6.22 0.03 9.68
CA GLU A 635 5.48 0.77 8.63
C GLU A 635 6.34 1.85 7.96
N ILE A 636 7.14 2.58 8.74
CA ILE A 636 8.07 3.57 8.19
C ILE A 636 9.14 2.86 7.34
N HIS A 637 9.67 1.72 7.77
CA HIS A 637 10.65 0.95 6.99
C HIS A 637 10.06 0.41 5.70
N ASP A 638 8.83 -0.11 5.75
CA ASP A 638 8.13 -0.68 4.60
C ASP A 638 7.78 0.38 3.55
N SER A 639 7.69 1.66 3.95
CA SER A 639 7.59 2.78 3.00
C SER A 639 8.82 2.93 2.09
N PHE A 640 9.94 2.29 2.41
CA PHE A 640 11.15 2.23 1.59
C PHE A 640 11.32 0.83 0.98
N LYS A 641 11.04 0.69 -0.32
CA LYS A 641 11.00 -0.62 -1.02
C LYS A 641 12.25 -1.49 -0.89
N GLN A 642 13.43 -0.91 -0.65
CA GLN A 642 14.72 -1.63 -0.63
C GLN A 642 15.52 -1.42 0.66
N LEU A 643 14.91 -0.87 1.71
CA LEU A 643 15.63 -0.59 2.95
C LEU A 643 15.97 -1.88 3.69
N LYS A 644 17.27 -2.15 3.84
CA LYS A 644 17.78 -3.33 4.55
C LYS A 644 17.97 -3.03 6.03
N VAL A 645 16.98 -3.41 6.82
CA VAL A 645 16.98 -3.24 8.29
C VAL A 645 17.09 -4.60 8.98
N LYS A 646 17.93 -4.66 10.01
CA LYS A 646 18.07 -5.83 10.89
C LYS A 646 17.39 -5.51 12.21
N LYS A 647 16.37 -6.29 12.56
CA LYS A 647 15.76 -6.26 13.90
C LYS A 647 16.57 -7.14 14.84
N LEU A 648 17.00 -6.59 15.97
CA LEU A 648 17.91 -7.22 16.92
C LEU A 648 17.21 -7.48 18.26
N ILE A 649 17.22 -8.74 18.68
CA ILE A 649 16.54 -9.25 19.87
C ILE A 649 17.58 -9.49 20.97
N PRO A 650 17.42 -8.90 22.17
CA PRO A 650 18.37 -9.08 23.26
C PRO A 650 18.34 -10.51 23.78
N CYS A 651 19.50 -10.98 24.25
CA CYS A 651 19.62 -12.23 24.97
C CYS A 651 18.98 -12.11 26.37
N ASN A 652 18.27 -13.15 26.80
CA ASN A 652 17.59 -13.20 28.10
C ASN A 652 18.33 -14.04 29.16
N CYS A 653 19.59 -14.44 28.92
CA CYS A 653 20.39 -15.15 29.91
C CYS A 653 20.68 -14.29 31.15
N ASP A 654 21.08 -14.91 32.25
CA ASP A 654 21.31 -14.22 33.54
C ASP A 654 22.34 -13.07 33.48
N VAL A 655 23.27 -13.10 32.53
CA VAL A 655 24.25 -12.02 32.31
C VAL A 655 23.65 -10.88 31.50
N CYS A 656 22.75 -11.17 30.56
CA CYS A 656 22.21 -10.19 29.61
C CYS A 656 20.89 -9.56 30.06
N LYS A 657 20.08 -10.28 30.84
CA LYS A 657 18.70 -9.88 31.19
C LYS A 657 18.60 -8.49 31.85
N ASP A 658 19.58 -8.13 32.68
CA ASP A 658 19.64 -6.84 33.38
C ASP A 658 20.75 -5.92 32.83
N SER A 659 21.40 -6.30 31.71
CA SER A 659 22.44 -5.50 31.08
C SER A 659 21.84 -4.42 30.18
N GLN A 660 22.43 -3.21 30.23
CA GLN A 660 22.10 -2.14 29.27
C GLN A 660 22.67 -2.39 27.86
N ASN A 661 23.60 -3.34 27.75
CA ASN A 661 24.25 -3.77 26.52
C ASN A 661 24.28 -5.31 26.47
N PRO A 662 23.13 -5.98 26.28
CA PRO A 662 23.08 -7.43 26.17
C PRO A 662 23.68 -7.91 24.84
N HIS A 663 23.99 -9.21 24.75
CA HIS A 663 24.19 -9.85 23.45
C HIS A 663 22.90 -9.75 22.62
N PHE A 664 23.00 -9.47 21.32
CA PHE A 664 21.85 -9.36 20.43
C PHE A 664 21.87 -10.43 19.33
N TYR A 665 20.72 -11.02 19.08
CA TYR A 665 20.48 -11.94 17.97
C TYR A 665 19.71 -11.25 16.85
N LYS A 666 20.03 -11.56 15.60
CA LYS A 666 19.23 -11.12 14.45
C LYS A 666 17.91 -11.87 14.42
N PHE A 667 16.80 -11.15 14.37
CA PHE A 667 15.45 -11.74 14.37
C PHE A 667 15.25 -12.73 13.22
N ASP A 668 15.71 -12.40 12.00
CA ASP A 668 15.62 -13.30 10.84
C ASP A 668 16.43 -14.60 11.02
N GLN A 669 17.53 -14.56 11.81
CA GLN A 669 18.26 -15.76 12.15
C GLN A 669 17.45 -16.61 13.13
N LEU A 670 16.94 -16.02 14.23
CA LEU A 670 16.07 -16.74 15.18
C LEU A 670 14.86 -17.37 14.47
N ARG A 671 14.28 -16.68 13.48
CA ARG A 671 13.21 -17.24 12.64
C ARG A 671 13.65 -18.49 11.86
N LYS A 672 14.86 -18.48 11.30
CA LYS A 672 15.43 -19.68 10.64
C LYS A 672 15.64 -20.82 11.63
N PHE A 673 16.05 -20.55 12.87
CA PHE A 673 16.14 -21.59 13.90
C PHE A 673 14.77 -22.24 14.16
N VAL A 674 13.72 -21.43 14.36
CA VAL A 674 12.35 -21.93 14.55
C VAL A 674 11.87 -22.74 13.34
N ASN A 675 12.03 -22.23 12.12
CA ASN A 675 11.56 -22.89 10.90
C ASN A 675 12.28 -24.22 10.61
N ASN A 676 13.52 -24.37 11.08
CA ASN A 676 14.30 -25.61 10.96
C ASN A 676 14.19 -26.50 12.21
N ASN A 677 13.29 -26.19 13.15
CA ASN A 677 13.10 -26.92 14.41
C ASN A 677 14.38 -27.03 15.25
N ILE A 678 15.21 -25.98 15.26
CA ILE A 678 16.42 -25.88 16.09
C ILE A 678 16.08 -25.05 17.35
N PRO A 679 15.96 -25.66 18.53
CA PRO A 679 15.36 -25.02 19.70
C PRO A 679 16.28 -24.05 20.44
N ASP A 680 17.61 -24.20 20.28
CA ASP A 680 18.60 -23.55 21.15
C ASP A 680 19.68 -22.84 20.35
N THR A 681 20.22 -21.78 20.94
CA THR A 681 21.39 -21.03 20.44
C THR A 681 22.32 -20.68 21.61
N ARG A 682 23.54 -20.24 21.31
CA ARG A 682 24.54 -19.86 22.33
C ARG A 682 24.66 -18.34 22.42
N CYS A 683 24.67 -17.81 23.64
CA CYS A 683 25.01 -16.41 23.90
C CYS A 683 26.52 -16.18 23.79
N ASP A 684 26.97 -15.20 23.00
CA ASP A 684 28.41 -14.95 22.86
C ASP A 684 29.03 -14.23 24.06
N GLU A 685 28.21 -13.58 24.90
CA GLU A 685 28.70 -12.88 26.12
C GLU A 685 28.84 -13.84 27.31
N SER A 686 27.81 -14.64 27.59
CA SER A 686 27.81 -15.56 28.74
C SER A 686 28.29 -16.97 28.40
N LEU A 687 28.38 -17.30 27.11
CA LEU A 687 28.61 -18.65 26.58
C LEU A 687 27.54 -19.69 26.96
N LEU A 688 26.44 -19.25 27.60
CA LEU A 688 25.32 -20.11 27.98
C LEU A 688 24.44 -20.44 26.77
N ILE A 689 23.85 -21.63 26.82
CA ILE A 689 22.80 -22.04 25.88
C ILE A 689 21.49 -21.38 26.30
N VAL A 690 20.81 -20.75 25.35
CA VAL A 690 19.51 -20.10 25.54
C VAL A 690 18.50 -20.64 24.54
N ASN A 691 17.25 -20.71 24.98
CA ASN A 691 16.17 -21.21 24.15
C ASN A 691 15.69 -20.13 23.17
N VAL A 692 15.64 -20.46 21.87
CA VAL A 692 15.28 -19.54 20.79
C VAL A 692 13.85 -19.01 20.94
N LEU A 693 12.89 -19.87 21.27
CA LEU A 693 11.50 -19.46 21.45
C LEU A 693 11.35 -18.52 22.65
N SER A 694 12.07 -18.78 23.74
CA SER A 694 12.07 -17.88 24.91
C SER A 694 12.57 -16.48 24.56
N LEU A 695 13.61 -16.34 23.72
CA LEU A 695 14.13 -15.04 23.28
C LEU A 695 13.07 -14.24 22.51
N ILE A 696 12.32 -14.91 21.63
CA ILE A 696 11.26 -14.29 20.83
C ILE A 696 10.05 -13.97 21.72
N ASP A 697 9.64 -14.91 22.56
CA ASP A 697 8.50 -14.80 23.46
C ASP A 697 8.67 -13.65 24.46
N ASP A 698 9.90 -13.42 24.92
CA ASP A 698 10.17 -12.36 25.89
C ASP A 698 9.99 -10.96 25.34
N VAL A 699 10.12 -10.81 24.02
CA VAL A 699 9.98 -9.53 23.31
C VAL A 699 8.59 -9.37 22.68
N PHE A 700 8.08 -10.37 21.96
CA PHE A 700 6.84 -10.28 21.19
C PHE A 700 5.67 -11.09 21.75
N GLY A 701 5.93 -12.16 22.49
CA GLY A 701 4.96 -13.18 22.88
C GLY A 701 4.58 -14.15 21.73
N ARG A 702 4.26 -15.42 22.08
CA ARG A 702 4.01 -16.51 21.11
C ARG A 702 3.01 -16.16 20.01
N ASP A 703 1.91 -15.51 20.37
CA ASP A 703 0.81 -15.26 19.44
C ASP A 703 1.15 -14.18 18.38
N ASN A 704 2.03 -13.24 18.70
CA ASN A 704 2.43 -12.17 17.77
C ASN A 704 3.51 -12.62 16.79
N PHE A 705 4.35 -13.59 17.16
CA PHE A 705 5.36 -14.16 16.27
C PHE A 705 4.72 -14.81 15.03
N PHE A 706 3.68 -15.62 15.21
CA PHE A 706 2.98 -16.28 14.10
C PHE A 706 2.08 -15.34 13.29
N ARG A 707 1.60 -14.23 13.88
CA ARG A 707 0.84 -13.20 13.13
C ARG A 707 1.71 -12.41 12.16
N GLN A 708 2.98 -12.16 12.49
CA GLN A 708 3.90 -11.49 11.56
C GLN A 708 4.26 -12.35 10.33
N GLU A 709 3.96 -13.66 10.35
CA GLU A 709 4.16 -14.53 9.18
C GLU A 709 3.13 -14.34 8.07
N GLN A 710 1.93 -13.85 8.39
CA GLN A 710 0.85 -13.64 7.41
C GLN A 710 0.88 -12.25 6.76
N ASN A 711 1.57 -11.28 7.35
CA ASN A 711 1.52 -9.86 6.92
C ASN A 711 2.73 -9.41 6.07
N ARG A 712 3.66 -10.30 5.71
CA ARG A 712 4.87 -9.98 4.92
C ARG A 712 4.78 -10.45 3.46
N GLU A 713 3.58 -10.54 2.90
CA GLU A 713 3.45 -10.67 1.45
C GLU A 713 3.54 -9.27 0.83
N ASN A 714 4.46 -9.16 -0.13
CA ASN A 714 4.74 -7.98 -0.95
C ASN A 714 3.42 -7.28 -1.34
N PRO A 715 3.29 -5.94 -1.23
CA PRO A 715 2.11 -5.24 -1.73
C PRO A 715 2.18 -5.25 -3.26
N GLY A 716 1.78 -6.38 -3.82
CA GLY A 716 1.49 -6.55 -5.22
C GLY A 716 0.30 -5.70 -5.65
N ILE A 717 0.10 -5.55 -6.96
CA ILE A 717 -1.06 -4.85 -7.52
C ILE A 717 -2.24 -5.82 -7.45
N ILE A 718 -2.79 -6.00 -6.25
CA ILE A 718 -4.03 -6.73 -6.03
C ILE A 718 -5.16 -5.71 -6.09
N VAL A 719 -6.03 -5.86 -7.07
CA VAL A 719 -7.06 -4.90 -7.43
C VAL A 719 -8.43 -5.52 -7.22
N TYR A 720 -9.23 -4.89 -6.36
CA TYR A 720 -10.61 -5.29 -6.11
C TYR A 720 -11.57 -4.30 -6.82
N GLY A 721 -12.70 -4.81 -7.30
CA GLY A 721 -13.78 -4.04 -7.91
C GLY A 721 -14.99 -3.91 -6.98
N ASP A 722 -15.83 -2.91 -7.24
CA ASP A 722 -17.10 -2.72 -6.51
C ASP A 722 -18.10 -3.81 -6.89
N VAL A 723 -18.55 -4.58 -5.89
CA VAL A 723 -19.54 -5.65 -6.09
C VAL A 723 -20.93 -5.03 -6.19
N HIS A 724 -21.57 -5.17 -7.34
CA HIS A 724 -23.00 -4.91 -7.51
C HIS A 724 -23.75 -6.23 -7.72
N GLY A 725 -24.39 -6.72 -6.64
CA GLY A 725 -25.46 -7.71 -6.70
C GLY A 725 -25.10 -9.13 -6.25
N ASP A 726 -26.00 -9.73 -5.46
CA ASP A 726 -26.01 -11.15 -5.12
C ASP A 726 -26.26 -12.00 -6.39
N ILE A 727 -25.21 -12.59 -6.97
CA ILE A 727 -25.38 -13.62 -8.01
C ILE A 727 -25.70 -14.95 -7.31
N LYS A 728 -26.99 -15.23 -7.11
CA LYS A 728 -27.45 -16.57 -6.71
C LYS A 728 -27.32 -17.53 -7.90
N MET A 729 -26.33 -18.42 -7.83
CA MET A 729 -26.23 -19.56 -8.75
C MET A 729 -27.31 -20.58 -8.41
N GLN A 730 -28.35 -20.71 -9.25
CA GLN A 730 -29.16 -21.93 -9.29
C GLN A 730 -28.54 -22.88 -10.31
N ASN A 731 -27.92 -23.96 -9.83
CA ASN A 731 -27.58 -25.10 -10.65
C ASN A 731 -28.61 -26.22 -10.36
N PRO A 732 -29.24 -26.85 -11.37
CA PRO A 732 -30.07 -28.02 -11.12
C PRO A 732 -29.18 -29.26 -10.95
N GLN A 733 -29.34 -29.89 -9.77
CA GLN A 733 -28.92 -31.24 -9.36
C GLN A 733 -27.58 -31.38 -8.60
N GLN A 734 -27.72 -31.80 -7.33
CA GLN A 734 -26.74 -31.88 -6.24
C GLN A 734 -25.93 -33.19 -6.21
N GLY A 735 -24.78 -33.12 -5.52
CA GLY A 735 -23.99 -34.25 -5.02
C GLY A 735 -22.67 -33.81 -4.36
N ASP A 736 -22.78 -33.08 -3.24
CA ASP A 736 -21.78 -32.69 -2.21
C ASP A 736 -20.26 -32.75 -2.50
N ILE A 737 -19.62 -31.57 -2.53
CA ILE A 737 -18.81 -31.04 -1.41
C ILE A 737 -19.16 -29.55 -1.32
N HIS A 738 -19.75 -29.13 -0.20
CA HIS A 738 -19.95 -27.73 0.13
C HIS A 738 -18.59 -27.07 0.39
N GLU A 739 -17.97 -26.50 -0.65
CA GLU A 739 -17.37 -25.18 -0.48
C GLU A 739 -18.45 -24.19 -0.88
N GLU A 740 -19.08 -23.56 0.12
CA GLU A 740 -19.65 -22.24 -0.11
C GLU A 740 -18.55 -21.43 -0.79
N ILE A 741 -18.79 -20.94 -2.01
CA ILE A 741 -18.13 -19.70 -2.39
C ILE A 741 -18.76 -18.67 -1.46
N GLN A 742 -18.23 -18.57 -0.24
CA GLN A 742 -18.27 -17.30 0.44
C GLN A 742 -17.50 -16.39 -0.52
N VAL A 743 -18.25 -15.57 -1.25
CA VAL A 743 -17.77 -14.22 -1.51
C VAL A 743 -17.51 -13.71 -0.12
N VAL A 744 -16.27 -13.89 0.35
CA VAL A 744 -15.84 -13.24 1.55
C VAL A 744 -16.05 -11.79 1.19
N ASN A 745 -17.03 -11.16 1.83
CA ASN A 745 -17.17 -9.72 1.87
C ASN A 745 -15.86 -9.21 2.49
N HIS A 746 -14.81 -9.15 1.69
CA HIS A 746 -13.73 -8.24 1.91
C HIS A 746 -14.41 -6.90 1.65
N GLN A 747 -14.75 -6.22 2.75
CA GLN A 747 -14.69 -4.78 2.69
C GLN A 747 -13.38 -4.44 1.99
N PRO A 748 -13.39 -3.52 1.00
CA PRO A 748 -12.19 -3.21 0.25
C PRO A 748 -11.03 -3.02 1.23
N ILE A 749 -9.95 -3.77 1.04
CA ILE A 749 -8.66 -3.37 1.62
C ILE A 749 -8.26 -2.13 0.81
N ILE A 750 -8.88 -1.01 1.14
CA ILE A 750 -8.20 0.26 1.04
C ILE A 750 -7.05 0.11 2.03
N VAL A 751 -5.81 0.28 1.58
CA VAL A 751 -4.72 0.60 2.51
C VAL A 751 -5.07 1.96 3.10
N ASN A 752 -5.94 1.95 4.12
CA ASN A 752 -6.25 3.09 4.95
C ASN A 752 -5.16 3.15 6.03
N PRO A 753 -4.57 4.33 6.30
CA PRO A 753 -3.76 4.53 7.50
C PRO A 753 -4.58 4.18 8.76
N PRO A 754 -3.94 3.86 9.90
CA PRO A 754 -4.57 3.18 11.02
C PRO A 754 -5.73 4.00 11.61
N GLU A 755 -6.96 3.67 11.22
CA GLU A 755 -8.15 4.07 11.95
C GLU A 755 -8.61 2.93 12.86
N ASN A 756 -8.56 3.20 14.16
CA ASN A 756 -9.56 2.71 15.09
C ASN A 756 -10.01 3.93 15.92
N PRO A 757 -11.32 4.06 16.19
CA PRO A 757 -12.02 2.99 16.89
C PRO A 757 -13.19 2.42 16.08
N LYS A 758 -13.27 1.09 16.13
CA LYS A 758 -14.46 0.25 15.88
C LYS A 758 -15.77 1.04 16.08
N PRO A 759 -16.80 0.81 15.25
CA PRO A 759 -18.14 1.27 15.59
C PRO A 759 -18.42 0.81 17.02
N LEU A 760 -18.86 1.74 17.86
CA LEU A 760 -19.44 1.40 19.15
C LEU A 760 -20.48 0.32 18.85
N LYS A 761 -20.13 -0.94 19.11
CA LYS A 761 -21.12 -1.92 19.53
C LYS A 761 -21.77 -1.21 20.71
N VAL A 762 -22.96 -0.67 20.49
CA VAL A 762 -23.88 -0.40 21.58
C VAL A 762 -24.09 -1.78 22.19
N LYS A 763 -23.21 -2.14 23.15
CA LYS A 763 -23.58 -3.09 24.19
C LYS A 763 -24.95 -2.60 24.61
N SER A 764 -25.96 -3.46 24.50
CA SER A 764 -27.36 -3.13 24.76
C SER A 764 -27.47 -2.10 25.89
N ALA A 765 -28.42 -1.17 25.83
CA ALA A 765 -28.64 -0.07 26.80
C ALA A 765 -28.60 -0.44 28.32
N TRP A 766 -28.41 -1.72 28.63
CA TRP A 766 -28.05 -2.36 29.89
C TRP A 766 -26.57 -2.29 30.30
N ALA A 767 -25.70 -1.55 29.62
CA ALA A 767 -24.27 -1.50 29.98
C ALA A 767 -24.03 -0.76 31.33
N ASN A 768 -23.92 -1.59 32.37
CA ASN A 768 -23.34 -1.40 33.70
C ASN A 768 -24.02 -0.40 34.65
N GLY A 769 -24.36 0.85 34.30
CA GLY A 769 -24.97 1.77 35.28
C GLY A 769 -26.43 1.42 35.61
N SER A 770 -27.24 1.34 34.55
CA SER A 770 -28.68 1.10 34.57
C SER A 770 -29.06 -0.30 35.06
N PHE A 771 -28.25 -1.31 34.73
CA PHE A 771 -28.50 -2.69 35.19
C PHE A 771 -28.30 -2.82 36.71
N TYR A 772 -27.24 -2.23 37.29
CA TYR A 772 -27.05 -2.28 38.74
C TYR A 772 -28.08 -1.44 39.49
N LEU A 773 -28.53 -0.31 38.93
CA LEU A 773 -29.61 0.47 39.52
C LEU A 773 -30.95 -0.31 39.48
N PHE A 774 -31.25 -0.98 38.38
CA PHE A 774 -32.43 -1.85 38.27
C PHE A 774 -32.36 -3.02 39.25
N VAL A 775 -31.24 -3.74 39.30
CA VAL A 775 -31.02 -4.84 40.25
C VAL A 775 -31.11 -4.34 41.69
N PHE A 776 -30.54 -3.17 42.00
CA PHE A 776 -30.62 -2.57 43.34
C PHE A 776 -32.07 -2.24 43.73
N VAL A 777 -32.85 -1.60 42.85
CA VAL A 777 -34.26 -1.28 43.12
C VAL A 777 -35.10 -2.55 43.32
N VAL A 778 -34.89 -3.58 42.49
CA VAL A 778 -35.62 -4.87 42.60
C VAL A 778 -35.23 -5.61 43.87
N VAL A 779 -33.94 -5.67 44.21
CA VAL A 779 -33.45 -6.38 45.40
C VAL A 779 -33.90 -5.66 46.68
N VAL A 780 -33.78 -4.33 46.76
CA VAL A 780 -34.20 -3.56 47.94
C VAL A 780 -35.73 -3.60 48.12
N ALA A 781 -36.50 -3.49 47.03
CA ALA A 781 -37.95 -3.60 47.12
C ALA A 781 -38.40 -5.02 47.50
N GLY A 782 -37.72 -6.06 46.97
CA GLY A 782 -37.95 -7.46 47.34
C GLY A 782 -37.64 -7.76 48.81
N ILE A 783 -36.53 -7.21 49.34
CA ILE A 783 -36.19 -7.29 50.78
C ILE A 783 -37.26 -6.58 51.62
N GLY A 784 -37.74 -5.41 51.19
CA GLY A 784 -38.80 -4.69 51.87
C GLY A 784 -40.15 -5.42 51.91
N PHE A 785 -40.49 -6.15 50.84
CA PHE A 785 -41.68 -7.01 50.78
C PHE A 785 -41.56 -8.25 51.67
N LEU A 786 -40.41 -8.94 51.63
CA LEU A 786 -40.13 -10.10 52.49
C LEU A 786 -40.04 -9.73 53.98
N GLY A 787 -39.60 -8.49 54.27
CA GLY A 787 -39.65 -7.89 55.61
C GLY A 787 -41.04 -7.39 56.05
N LYS A 788 -42.10 -7.60 55.24
CA LYS A 788 -43.49 -7.13 55.45
C LYS A 788 -43.65 -5.61 55.58
N GLN A 789 -42.68 -4.81 55.11
CA GLN A 789 -42.75 -3.35 55.16
C GLN A 789 -43.36 -2.72 53.89
N LEU A 790 -43.47 -3.48 52.81
CA LEU A 790 -44.07 -3.05 51.55
C LEU A 790 -45.18 -4.02 51.16
N ASP A 791 -46.33 -3.48 50.74
CA ASP A 791 -47.43 -4.29 50.22
C ASP A 791 -47.17 -4.69 48.75
N PHE A 792 -47.76 -5.80 48.32
CA PHE A 792 -47.49 -6.43 47.02
C PHE A 792 -47.77 -5.50 45.84
N ILE A 793 -48.81 -4.66 45.96
CA ILE A 793 -49.17 -3.68 44.93
C ILE A 793 -48.07 -2.61 44.80
N VAL A 794 -47.50 -2.15 45.91
CA VAL A 794 -46.45 -1.12 45.90
C VAL A 794 -45.15 -1.70 45.34
N LEU A 795 -44.83 -2.96 45.66
CA LEU A 795 -43.71 -3.68 45.04
C LEU A 795 -43.82 -3.71 43.52
N CYS A 796 -45.01 -4.05 42.99
CA CYS A 796 -45.24 -4.09 41.54
C CYS A 796 -45.06 -2.72 40.90
N VAL A 797 -45.56 -1.64 41.53
CA VAL A 797 -45.45 -0.26 41.02
C VAL A 797 -43.98 0.20 40.98
N VAL A 798 -43.19 -0.09 42.03
CA VAL A 798 -41.78 0.32 42.09
C VAL A 798 -40.94 -0.41 41.05
N ILE A 799 -41.19 -1.71 40.85
CA ILE A 799 -40.49 -2.50 39.83
C ILE A 799 -40.85 -1.98 38.43
N ILE A 800 -42.13 -1.73 38.15
CA ILE A 800 -42.57 -1.19 36.86
C ILE A 800 -41.96 0.20 36.61
N ALA A 801 -41.96 1.10 37.60
CA ALA A 801 -41.36 2.43 37.47
C ALA A 801 -39.84 2.34 37.21
N GLY A 802 -39.13 1.41 37.87
CA GLY A 802 -37.72 1.15 37.63
C GLY A 802 -37.41 0.68 36.20
N VAL A 803 -38.26 -0.19 35.64
CA VAL A 803 -38.13 -0.64 34.23
C VAL A 803 -38.33 0.52 33.24
N LEU A 804 -39.22 1.48 33.55
CA LEU A 804 -39.57 2.58 32.64
C LEU A 804 -38.57 3.75 32.66
N PHE A 805 -38.07 4.15 33.84
CA PHE A 805 -37.25 5.37 33.96
C PHE A 805 -35.76 5.16 33.69
N VAL A 806 -35.24 3.97 33.96
CA VAL A 806 -33.82 3.64 33.84
C VAL A 806 -33.31 3.73 32.38
N PRO A 807 -34.04 3.29 31.34
CA PRO A 807 -33.64 3.48 29.95
C PRO A 807 -33.69 4.96 29.51
N LEU A 808 -34.65 5.72 30.03
CA LEU A 808 -34.84 7.14 29.69
C LEU A 808 -33.69 8.00 30.23
N ILE A 809 -33.26 7.72 31.47
CA ILE A 809 -32.09 8.35 32.10
C ILE A 809 -30.82 7.98 31.34
N GLY A 810 -30.65 6.70 30.96
CA GLY A 810 -29.50 6.27 30.17
C GLY A 810 -29.39 6.96 28.80
N ALA A 811 -30.52 7.16 28.11
CA ALA A 811 -30.55 7.89 26.84
C ALA A 811 -30.19 9.37 27.03
N LEU A 812 -30.69 10.04 28.08
CA LEU A 812 -30.37 11.43 28.41
C LEU A 812 -28.89 11.61 28.76
N GLN A 813 -28.32 10.67 29.52
CA GLN A 813 -26.90 10.70 29.91
C GLN A 813 -25.97 10.56 28.69
N LEU A 814 -26.34 9.71 27.74
CA LEU A 814 -25.59 9.56 26.49
C LEU A 814 -25.59 10.81 25.59
N LYS A 815 -26.63 11.64 25.66
CA LYS A 815 -26.65 12.96 25.00
C LYS A 815 -25.80 13.97 25.75
N GLN A 816 -25.83 13.95 27.08
CA GLN A 816 -25.09 14.89 27.91
C GLN A 816 -23.56 14.72 27.79
N ASP A 817 -23.10 13.52 27.42
CA ASP A 817 -21.69 13.21 27.16
C ASP A 817 -21.24 13.47 25.70
N ASP A 818 -22.04 14.12 24.84
CA ASP A 818 -21.79 14.35 23.39
C ASP A 818 -21.58 13.07 22.56
N ARG A 819 -22.03 11.91 23.08
CA ARG A 819 -21.83 10.60 22.44
C ARG A 819 -22.91 10.24 21.40
N LEU A 820 -23.88 11.12 21.18
CA LEU A 820 -24.97 10.96 20.20
C LEU A 820 -25.30 12.28 19.52
N LYS A 821 -25.29 12.31 18.18
CA LYS A 821 -25.79 13.43 17.37
C LYS A 821 -27.30 13.63 17.59
N ASP A 822 -27.80 14.86 17.44
CA ASP A 822 -29.19 15.23 17.77
C ASP A 822 -30.25 14.35 17.07
N GLU A 823 -30.06 14.04 15.79
CA GLU A 823 -30.97 13.19 15.02
C GLU A 823 -31.00 11.75 15.54
N SER A 824 -29.85 11.21 15.93
CA SER A 824 -29.71 9.87 16.48
C SER A 824 -30.27 9.77 17.91
N PHE A 825 -30.15 10.83 18.70
CA PHE A 825 -30.80 10.92 20.02
C PHE A 825 -32.32 10.92 19.90
N LEU A 826 -32.88 11.69 18.95
CA LEU A 826 -34.32 11.73 18.73
C LEU A 826 -34.87 10.37 18.31
N ALA A 827 -34.16 9.66 17.41
CA ALA A 827 -34.50 8.30 17.01
C ALA A 827 -34.46 7.31 18.19
N LEU A 828 -33.42 7.38 19.03
CA LEU A 828 -33.29 6.54 20.22
C LEU A 828 -34.44 6.81 21.22
N MET A 829 -34.77 8.07 21.48
CA MET A 829 -35.88 8.45 22.37
C MET A 829 -37.22 7.96 21.86
N LYS A 830 -37.47 8.06 20.54
CA LYS A 830 -38.68 7.50 19.92
C LYS A 830 -38.76 5.99 20.08
N MET A 831 -37.63 5.30 19.92
CA MET A 831 -37.56 3.84 20.05
C MET A 831 -37.78 3.38 21.49
N VAL A 832 -37.17 4.07 22.46
CA VAL A 832 -37.34 3.80 23.90
C VAL A 832 -38.79 4.02 24.31
N ILE A 833 -39.39 5.17 23.98
CA ILE A 833 -40.79 5.48 24.31
C ILE A 833 -41.75 4.51 23.61
N GLY A 834 -41.47 4.15 22.35
CA GLY A 834 -42.27 3.19 21.58
C GLY A 834 -42.21 1.75 22.12
N SER A 835 -41.20 1.42 22.93
CA SER A 835 -41.02 0.10 23.54
C SER A 835 -41.63 -0.04 24.94
N LEU A 836 -42.18 1.03 25.53
CA LEU A 836 -42.77 0.99 26.86
C LEU A 836 -44.18 0.37 26.85
N PRO A 837 -44.46 -0.64 27.69
CA PRO A 837 -45.80 -1.20 27.83
C PRO A 837 -46.78 -0.13 28.33
N LEU A 838 -47.99 -0.08 27.74
CA LEU A 838 -49.11 0.82 28.07
C LEU A 838 -49.03 2.28 27.56
N ILE A 839 -47.86 2.79 27.14
CA ILE A 839 -47.71 4.17 26.63
C ILE A 839 -47.37 4.20 25.12
N GLY A 840 -46.70 3.18 24.58
CA GLY A 840 -46.25 3.15 23.17
C GLY A 840 -47.37 3.05 22.13
N ASN A 841 -48.50 2.42 22.45
CA ASN A 841 -49.61 2.24 21.50
C ASN A 841 -50.35 3.53 21.12
N PRO A 842 -50.71 4.44 22.06
CA PRO A 842 -51.35 5.70 21.69
C PRO A 842 -50.41 6.73 21.02
N LEU A 843 -49.09 6.64 21.22
CA LEU A 843 -48.12 7.62 20.67
C LEU A 843 -47.51 7.23 19.32
N ARG A 844 -47.65 5.97 18.88
CA ARG A 844 -47.10 5.50 17.58
C ARG A 844 -47.63 6.29 16.38
N GLY A 845 -48.88 6.76 16.44
CA GLY A 845 -49.48 7.60 15.38
C GLY A 845 -48.97 9.04 15.32
N ILE A 846 -48.38 9.56 16.41
CA ILE A 846 -47.83 10.93 16.47
C ILE A 846 -46.34 10.93 16.09
N LEU A 847 -45.64 9.81 16.31
CA LEU A 847 -44.18 9.72 16.13
C LEU A 847 -43.73 9.41 14.70
N ASN A 848 -44.64 8.97 13.81
CA ASN A 848 -44.41 8.71 12.38
C ASN A 848 -45.57 9.21 11.51
N PRO A 849 -45.52 10.45 10.98
CA PRO A 849 -46.39 10.87 9.90
C PRO A 849 -45.67 10.64 8.56
N GLN A 850 -46.04 9.60 7.82
CA GLN A 850 -45.72 9.54 6.39
C GLN A 850 -47.00 9.38 5.57
N LYS A 851 -47.29 10.46 4.83
CA LYS A 851 -47.92 10.52 3.50
C LYS A 851 -48.82 9.32 3.15
N GLU A 852 -50.09 9.42 3.51
CA GLU A 852 -51.15 8.98 2.60
C GLU A 852 -51.17 9.95 1.41
N ASP A 853 -50.70 9.48 0.26
CA ASP A 853 -51.25 9.86 -1.05
C ASP A 853 -50.67 8.94 -2.13
N LYS A 854 -51.47 7.93 -2.49
CA LYS A 854 -51.76 7.39 -3.83
C LYS A 854 -51.97 5.87 -3.79
N ASN A 855 -53.26 5.54 -3.74
CA ASN A 855 -53.98 4.35 -4.21
C ASN A 855 -53.34 2.97 -4.08
#